data_AF-A0A0Q4FQN5-F1
#
_entry.id   AF-A0A0Q4FQN5-F1
#
_cell.length_a   1.000
_cell.length_b   1.000
_cell.length_c   1.000
_cell.angle_alpha   90.00
_cell.angle_beta   90.00
_cell.angle_gamma   90.00
#
_symmetry.space_group_name_H-M   'P 1'
#
loop_
_entity.id
_entity.type
_entity.pdbx_description
1 polymer ?
#
loop_
_entity_poly.entity_id
_entity_poly.type
_entity_poly.pdbx_seq_one_letter_code
_entity_poly.pdbx_strand_id
1 'polypeptide(L)'
;MANWFGKFNSRTRFGSRSSPFRTLGDEARDRRDWAAAASAYASHVADHPDDLPIWIQLGHAHKEAGDYDSAMEAYQQVRKATPADPDLLLNLGHLYKLMGDAPRACQAYAASAAIDGNSAAQEEYASLAVTVPITRVVKEVLVEKGSETIAYLRPRCHGVRPTLASDLTVLGDTLQSASNDPWVEFEPTGRIPVATRAAELLMTIDGPLPEEGMTTKIYLDYGDGYSETRSIVFPTKVGDVRLQLVFPRFIKRMRWDPDTGPCQFSVESIILSPLSSLAAATASLRASERPEVEIAGALVALEQAFAADAPTESLADWLQLPLKPNFHMGLDYDWWREMYIDPKPDDYRRITRMTAALSYKPKFSFVVPTYDTDPALLVECIESMLKQTYTNFEICISDDNSPNEEVRTILSRYADKHDNIKVTFRRRNGHISANSNSAIALASGDYIVLVDHDDIIPDYSLFVVAYYLNQHPEAQVIFSDEDKVSANGDRRFDPYFKSAFSRFLLYGHNMVSHLGIYKKSLVDQLGGFRLGLEGSQDYDLALRCHDIVGDEGFLHIPHILYHWRTIPGSTSLSADQKSYAVIAAEMAINGHFERTNRPLRSVNGLAPGLTAVKPAFELDTFVSIIIPTRDGLDVLRPCIDAIAARHPSSIEILIVDNGSQDPQMLAYLESLKDHAYIRVLRYDQPFNFSEINNFAVRHAKGEIICFLNDDTEVVSTDWLNHARTLLSMPDVGVVGARLMFPDGNLQHFGIGLGIGRHRVAGTPHGGTPGDHFGYFGKARLMQEFSAVTAACMFVRKADFERLGGFDPSLRVAYNDVDLCLRFREDNLRVLCDPEIELIHKESRTRGSDKTEENRARLNIEAAMMRERWGHQLDNDPFISPNHSLARTDFALAWPPRVPVPWRMEGTSPGRLA
;
A
#
# COMPACT_ATOMS: atom_id res chain seq x y z
N MET A 1 -21.15 -61.34 1.33
CA MET A 1 -22.45 -61.06 1.97
C MET A 1 -22.20 -60.25 3.25
N ALA A 2 -23.24 -59.63 3.81
CA ALA A 2 -23.14 -58.51 4.76
C ALA A 2 -22.84 -58.88 6.24
N ASN A 3 -22.59 -57.83 7.05
CA ASN A 3 -23.01 -57.68 8.47
C ASN A 3 -22.30 -58.49 9.60
N TRP A 4 -22.16 -58.05 10.88
CA TRP A 4 -22.39 -56.75 11.60
C TRP A 4 -21.92 -56.82 13.10
N PHE A 5 -21.40 -55.70 13.66
CA PHE A 5 -21.36 -55.27 15.10
C PHE A 5 -20.52 -55.94 16.24
N GLY A 6 -19.98 -55.11 17.18
CA GLY A 6 -19.90 -55.46 18.63
C GLY A 6 -18.84 -54.83 19.61
N LYS A 7 -19.29 -53.91 20.51
CA LYS A 7 -18.84 -53.63 21.94
C LYS A 7 -17.51 -52.87 22.27
N PHE A 8 -17.22 -52.44 23.53
CA PHE A 8 -17.89 -51.57 24.56
C PHE A 8 -17.08 -51.45 25.91
N ASN A 9 -17.50 -50.56 26.84
CA ASN A 9 -17.27 -50.45 28.32
C ASN A 9 -16.07 -49.64 28.90
N SER A 10 -16.15 -48.92 30.05
CA SER A 10 -17.22 -48.59 31.06
C SER A 10 -16.80 -47.34 31.93
N ARG A 11 -17.35 -46.86 33.09
CA ARG A 11 -18.21 -47.42 34.18
C ARG A 11 -19.04 -46.35 35.00
N THR A 12 -18.98 -46.29 36.35
CA THR A 12 -20.01 -45.71 37.29
C THR A 12 -19.47 -45.40 38.72
N ARG A 13 -20.10 -44.68 39.69
CA ARG A 13 -21.13 -43.58 39.81
C ARG A 13 -21.50 -43.36 41.32
N PHE A 14 -21.69 -42.13 41.84
CA PHE A 14 -22.30 -41.82 43.18
C PHE A 14 -22.93 -40.40 43.25
N GLY A 15 -23.77 -40.06 44.26
CA GLY A 15 -24.48 -38.75 44.36
C GLY A 15 -25.30 -38.49 45.65
N SER A 16 -26.08 -37.39 45.68
CA SER A 16 -26.89 -36.93 46.84
C SER A 16 -28.38 -36.65 46.48
N ARG A 17 -29.20 -36.18 47.43
CA ARG A 17 -30.69 -36.20 47.37
C ARG A 17 -31.27 -35.27 46.30
N SER A 18 -32.18 -35.79 45.47
CA SER A 18 -32.95 -35.01 44.49
C SER A 18 -34.14 -34.27 45.10
N SER A 19 -34.48 -33.12 44.52
CA SER A 19 -35.77 -32.45 44.75
C SER A 19 -36.92 -33.34 44.25
N PRO A 20 -38.05 -33.42 44.98
CA PRO A 20 -39.24 -34.12 44.49
C PRO A 20 -39.79 -33.45 43.24
N PHE A 21 -39.70 -32.11 43.12
CA PHE A 21 -40.11 -31.38 41.92
C PHE A 21 -39.22 -31.65 40.72
N ARG A 22 -37.90 -31.80 40.91
CA ARG A 22 -36.99 -32.27 39.85
C ARG A 22 -37.39 -33.66 39.35
N THR A 23 -37.67 -34.57 40.28
CA THR A 23 -38.07 -35.96 39.98
C THR A 23 -39.44 -36.02 39.29
N LEU A 24 -40.42 -35.22 39.73
CA LEU A 24 -41.72 -35.08 39.09
C LEU A 24 -41.62 -34.43 37.70
N GLY A 25 -40.71 -33.48 37.52
CA GLY A 25 -40.41 -32.86 36.22
C GLY A 25 -39.79 -33.86 35.24
N ASP A 26 -38.79 -34.63 35.69
CA ASP A 26 -38.20 -35.75 34.92
C ASP A 26 -39.28 -36.78 34.52
N GLU A 27 -40.11 -37.22 35.48
CA GLU A 27 -41.21 -38.15 35.21
C GLU A 27 -42.28 -37.59 34.25
N ALA A 28 -42.63 -36.31 34.36
CA ALA A 28 -43.61 -35.66 33.49
C ALA A 28 -43.05 -35.48 32.07
N ARG A 29 -41.78 -35.06 31.94
CA ARG A 29 -41.03 -34.99 30.69
C ARG A 29 -41.00 -36.36 29.99
N ASP A 30 -40.71 -37.42 30.73
CA ASP A 30 -40.61 -38.78 30.18
C ASP A 30 -41.99 -39.34 29.76
N ARG A 31 -43.08 -38.85 30.37
CA ARG A 31 -44.47 -39.06 29.92
C ARG A 31 -44.92 -38.08 28.82
N ARG A 32 -44.09 -37.11 28.43
CA ARG A 32 -44.41 -35.98 27.52
C ARG A 32 -45.55 -35.07 27.98
N ASP A 33 -45.79 -35.00 29.28
CA ASP A 33 -46.65 -33.98 29.89
C ASP A 33 -45.81 -32.71 30.14
N TRP A 34 -45.57 -31.96 29.07
CA TRP A 34 -44.67 -30.81 29.08
C TRP A 34 -45.16 -29.69 30.00
N ALA A 35 -46.47 -29.52 30.17
CA ALA A 35 -47.05 -28.52 31.06
C ALA A 35 -46.83 -28.88 32.53
N ALA A 36 -47.03 -30.15 32.92
CA ALA A 36 -46.67 -30.61 34.27
C ALA A 36 -45.15 -30.57 34.50
N ALA A 37 -44.35 -30.91 33.47
CA ALA A 37 -42.90 -30.86 33.54
C ALA A 37 -42.37 -29.44 33.76
N ALA A 38 -42.85 -28.46 32.98
CA ALA A 38 -42.49 -27.06 33.13
C ALA A 38 -42.89 -26.52 34.51
N SER A 39 -44.12 -26.79 34.97
CA SER A 39 -44.59 -26.40 36.31
C SER A 39 -43.72 -26.97 37.45
N ALA A 40 -43.32 -28.24 37.33
CA ALA A 40 -42.44 -28.89 38.31
C ALA A 40 -41.00 -28.37 38.26
N TYR A 41 -40.42 -28.19 37.07
CA TYR A 41 -39.07 -27.62 36.93
C TYR A 41 -39.02 -26.14 37.37
N ALA A 42 -40.05 -25.34 37.08
CA ALA A 42 -40.19 -23.96 37.56
C ALA A 42 -40.23 -23.92 39.10
N SER A 43 -41.02 -24.80 39.72
CA SER A 43 -41.05 -24.96 41.18
C SER A 43 -39.68 -25.37 41.74
N HIS A 44 -38.88 -26.16 41.01
CA HIS A 44 -37.54 -26.52 41.45
C HIS A 44 -36.54 -25.36 41.38
N VAL A 45 -36.46 -24.64 40.25
CA VAL A 45 -35.49 -23.55 40.07
C VAL A 45 -35.85 -22.28 40.83
N ALA A 46 -37.12 -22.10 41.24
CA ALA A 46 -37.50 -21.04 42.18
C ALA A 46 -36.80 -21.21 43.54
N ASP A 47 -36.68 -22.45 44.03
CA ASP A 47 -35.92 -22.79 45.24
C ASP A 47 -34.41 -22.99 44.99
N HIS A 48 -34.02 -23.33 43.75
CA HIS A 48 -32.66 -23.73 43.36
C HIS A 48 -32.19 -23.01 42.08
N PRO A 49 -32.05 -21.66 42.09
CA PRO A 49 -31.80 -20.87 40.88
C PRO A 49 -30.43 -21.15 40.22
N ASP A 50 -29.48 -21.76 40.93
CA ASP A 50 -28.15 -22.08 40.39
C ASP A 50 -28.06 -23.47 39.72
N ASP A 51 -29.14 -24.27 39.70
CA ASP A 51 -29.20 -25.58 39.00
C ASP A 51 -29.39 -25.39 37.49
N LEU A 52 -28.39 -24.79 36.84
CA LEU A 52 -28.38 -24.45 35.40
C LEU A 52 -28.82 -25.60 34.48
N PRO A 53 -28.45 -26.88 34.70
CA PRO A 53 -28.97 -27.99 33.92
C PRO A 53 -30.49 -28.11 33.93
N ILE A 54 -31.17 -27.76 35.04
CA ILE A 54 -32.64 -27.76 35.10
C ILE A 54 -33.25 -26.49 34.51
N TRP A 55 -32.56 -25.35 34.48
CA TRP A 55 -32.99 -24.23 33.63
C TRP A 55 -33.01 -24.61 32.14
N ILE A 56 -32.06 -25.42 31.66
CA ILE A 56 -32.09 -25.96 30.28
C ILE A 56 -33.29 -26.91 30.11
N GLN A 57 -33.59 -27.78 31.08
CA GLN A 57 -34.77 -28.67 31.02
C GLN A 57 -36.11 -27.90 31.13
N LEU A 58 -36.15 -26.81 31.89
CA LEU A 58 -37.31 -25.93 32.02
C LEU A 58 -37.59 -25.21 30.68
N GLY A 59 -36.57 -24.58 30.10
CA GLY A 59 -36.68 -23.96 28.77
C GLY A 59 -37.10 -24.99 27.71
N HIS A 60 -36.60 -26.22 27.80
CA HIS A 60 -37.02 -27.31 26.91
C HIS A 60 -38.50 -27.68 27.10
N ALA A 61 -38.98 -27.81 28.34
CA ALA A 61 -40.37 -28.11 28.63
C ALA A 61 -41.33 -27.01 28.16
N HIS A 62 -40.99 -25.72 28.34
CA HIS A 62 -41.77 -24.61 27.78
C HIS A 62 -41.77 -24.62 26.24
N LYS A 63 -40.61 -24.87 25.61
CA LYS A 63 -40.48 -24.98 24.14
C LYS A 63 -41.37 -26.10 23.57
N GLU A 64 -41.39 -27.28 24.18
CA GLU A 64 -42.25 -28.41 23.75
C GLU A 64 -43.74 -28.22 24.12
N ALA A 65 -44.04 -27.34 25.09
CA ALA A 65 -45.41 -26.90 25.39
C ALA A 65 -45.92 -25.78 24.46
N GLY A 66 -45.06 -25.21 23.59
CA GLY A 66 -45.39 -24.11 22.69
C GLY A 66 -45.26 -22.71 23.31
N ASP A 67 -44.69 -22.59 24.50
CA ASP A 67 -44.49 -21.34 25.24
C ASP A 67 -43.07 -20.80 25.01
N TYR A 68 -42.88 -20.17 23.86
CA TYR A 68 -41.55 -19.77 23.38
C TYR A 68 -40.93 -18.60 24.14
N ASP A 69 -41.73 -17.70 24.71
CA ASP A 69 -41.24 -16.56 25.48
C ASP A 69 -40.66 -17.01 26.82
N SER A 70 -41.39 -17.84 27.59
CA SER A 70 -40.87 -18.44 28.83
C SER A 70 -39.65 -19.34 28.57
N ALA A 71 -39.62 -20.05 27.44
CA ALA A 71 -38.45 -20.82 27.02
C ALA A 71 -37.23 -19.94 26.78
N MET A 72 -37.41 -18.80 26.09
CA MET A 72 -36.37 -17.81 25.85
C MET A 72 -35.84 -17.19 27.15
N GLU A 73 -36.72 -16.83 28.09
CA GLU A 73 -36.31 -16.31 29.40
C GLU A 73 -35.47 -17.32 30.18
N ALA A 74 -35.89 -18.59 30.24
CA ALA A 74 -35.14 -19.66 30.91
C ALA A 74 -33.73 -19.84 30.31
N TYR A 75 -33.61 -19.91 28.98
CA TYR A 75 -32.31 -20.01 28.32
C TYR A 75 -31.44 -18.74 28.50
N GLN A 76 -32.05 -17.56 28.59
CA GLN A 76 -31.30 -16.32 28.86
C GLN A 76 -30.70 -16.27 30.27
N GLN A 77 -31.30 -16.92 31.29
CA GLN A 77 -30.66 -17.01 32.61
C GLN A 77 -29.38 -17.85 32.54
N VAL A 78 -29.43 -19.01 31.88
CA VAL A 78 -28.24 -19.86 31.67
C VAL A 78 -27.17 -19.10 30.87
N ARG A 79 -27.55 -18.41 29.79
CA ARG A 79 -26.60 -17.69 28.91
C ARG A 79 -25.85 -16.54 29.59
N LYS A 80 -26.34 -16.03 30.73
CA LYS A 80 -25.61 -15.03 31.55
C LYS A 80 -24.44 -15.66 32.32
N ALA A 81 -24.54 -16.93 32.69
CA ALA A 81 -23.52 -17.67 33.44
C ALA A 81 -22.57 -18.45 32.50
N THR A 82 -23.11 -19.14 31.50
CA THR A 82 -22.35 -19.98 30.56
C THR A 82 -22.71 -19.67 29.10
N PRO A 83 -22.26 -18.51 28.55
CA PRO A 83 -22.61 -18.07 27.19
C PRO A 83 -22.08 -18.98 26.06
N ALA A 84 -21.14 -19.88 26.35
CA ALA A 84 -20.53 -20.82 25.42
C ALA A 84 -20.90 -22.29 25.70
N ASP A 85 -22.00 -22.55 26.42
CA ASP A 85 -22.47 -23.92 26.67
C ASP A 85 -23.07 -24.55 25.39
N PRO A 86 -22.59 -25.73 24.94
CA PRO A 86 -22.98 -26.29 23.66
C PRO A 86 -24.42 -26.82 23.62
N ASP A 87 -24.95 -27.34 24.74
CA ASP A 87 -26.32 -27.85 24.83
C ASP A 87 -27.33 -26.70 24.92
N LEU A 88 -26.98 -25.61 25.60
CA LEU A 88 -27.74 -24.36 25.57
C LEU A 88 -27.81 -23.77 24.16
N LEU A 89 -26.68 -23.68 23.46
CA LEU A 89 -26.61 -23.14 22.10
C LEU A 89 -27.40 -24.01 21.10
N LEU A 90 -27.35 -25.34 21.24
CA LEU A 90 -28.17 -26.28 20.47
C LEU A 90 -29.68 -26.07 20.71
N ASN A 91 -30.10 -25.88 21.97
CA ASN A 91 -31.51 -25.65 22.29
C ASN A 91 -32.02 -24.27 21.87
N LEU A 92 -31.17 -23.23 21.94
CA LEU A 92 -31.46 -21.92 21.36
C LEU A 92 -31.62 -21.99 19.84
N GLY A 93 -30.79 -22.79 19.14
CA GLY A 93 -30.96 -23.06 17.71
C GLY A 93 -32.36 -23.62 17.38
N HIS A 94 -32.80 -24.64 18.11
CA HIS A 94 -34.14 -25.22 17.95
C HIS A 94 -35.26 -24.20 18.22
N LEU A 95 -35.13 -23.36 19.25
CA LEU A 95 -36.12 -22.34 19.58
C LEU A 95 -36.22 -21.28 18.47
N TYR A 96 -35.10 -20.75 17.97
CA TYR A 96 -35.10 -19.82 16.83
C TYR A 96 -35.65 -20.46 15.55
N LYS A 97 -35.38 -21.76 15.30
CA LYS A 97 -35.94 -22.51 14.17
C LYS A 97 -37.47 -22.60 14.24
N LEU A 98 -38.04 -22.86 15.42
CA LEU A 98 -39.49 -22.88 15.67
C LEU A 98 -40.15 -21.50 15.57
N MET A 99 -39.42 -20.44 15.94
CA MET A 99 -39.87 -19.04 15.80
C MET A 99 -39.72 -18.49 14.36
N GLY A 100 -39.09 -19.24 13.44
CA GLY A 100 -38.86 -18.84 12.05
C GLY A 100 -37.65 -17.93 11.82
N ASP A 101 -36.84 -17.65 12.84
CA ASP A 101 -35.61 -16.84 12.74
C ASP A 101 -34.43 -17.71 12.26
N ALA A 102 -34.47 -18.10 10.99
CA ALA A 102 -33.46 -18.94 10.36
C ALA A 102 -32.01 -18.37 10.48
N PRO A 103 -31.76 -17.04 10.35
CA PRO A 103 -30.43 -16.49 10.57
C PRO A 103 -29.89 -16.70 11.99
N ARG A 104 -30.68 -16.41 13.04
CA ARG A 104 -30.23 -16.62 14.43
C ARG A 104 -30.16 -18.09 14.80
N ALA A 105 -31.05 -18.93 14.25
CA ALA A 105 -30.94 -20.38 14.38
C ALA A 105 -29.60 -20.88 13.82
N CYS A 106 -29.27 -20.52 12.59
CA CYS A 106 -28.02 -20.89 11.91
C CYS A 106 -26.77 -20.46 12.72
N GLN A 107 -26.76 -19.23 13.26
CA GLN A 107 -25.68 -18.75 14.14
C GLN A 107 -25.56 -19.56 15.45
N ALA A 108 -26.68 -19.89 16.10
CA ALA A 108 -26.67 -20.65 17.36
C ALA A 108 -26.18 -22.10 17.17
N TYR A 109 -26.64 -22.79 16.12
CA TYR A 109 -26.13 -24.13 15.79
C TYR A 109 -24.66 -24.10 15.37
N ALA A 110 -24.21 -23.09 14.62
CA ALA A 110 -22.79 -22.94 14.26
C ALA A 110 -21.88 -22.79 15.49
N ALA A 111 -22.30 -21.98 16.47
CA ALA A 111 -21.58 -21.79 17.72
C ALA A 111 -21.53 -23.08 18.56
N SER A 112 -22.64 -23.82 18.63
CA SER A 112 -22.68 -25.15 19.29
C SER A 112 -21.78 -26.17 18.59
N ALA A 113 -21.84 -26.25 17.25
CA ALA A 113 -21.10 -27.20 16.43
C ALA A 113 -19.57 -26.98 16.44
N ALA A 114 -19.13 -25.75 16.70
CA ALA A 114 -17.71 -25.39 16.83
C ALA A 114 -17.09 -25.79 18.18
N ILE A 115 -17.90 -26.13 19.19
CA ILE A 115 -17.47 -26.53 20.53
C ILE A 115 -17.61 -28.04 20.64
N ASP A 116 -16.48 -28.72 20.88
CA ASP A 116 -16.33 -30.20 20.97
C ASP A 116 -16.89 -31.03 19.80
N GLY A 117 -17.32 -30.39 18.71
CA GLY A 117 -17.81 -31.06 17.50
C GLY A 117 -19.19 -31.72 17.68
N ASN A 118 -20.10 -31.10 18.44
CA ASN A 118 -21.44 -31.64 18.72
C ASN A 118 -22.18 -32.07 17.44
N SER A 119 -22.35 -33.38 17.24
CA SER A 119 -22.88 -33.92 15.98
C SER A 119 -24.35 -33.61 15.74
N ALA A 120 -25.17 -33.49 16.80
CA ALA A 120 -26.57 -33.08 16.67
C ALA A 120 -26.67 -31.60 16.25
N ALA A 121 -25.81 -30.75 16.79
CA ALA A 121 -25.67 -29.38 16.32
C ALA A 121 -25.15 -29.31 14.88
N GLN A 122 -24.24 -30.20 14.47
CA GLN A 122 -23.76 -30.28 13.09
C GLN A 122 -24.84 -30.78 12.11
N GLU A 123 -25.69 -31.73 12.48
CA GLU A 123 -26.81 -32.20 11.66
C GLU A 123 -27.92 -31.14 11.52
N GLU A 124 -28.30 -30.49 12.61
CA GLU A 124 -29.29 -29.41 12.59
C GLU A 124 -28.74 -28.14 11.90
N TYR A 125 -27.47 -27.79 12.14
CA TYR A 125 -26.76 -26.79 11.35
C TYR A 125 -26.78 -27.19 9.88
N ALA A 126 -26.40 -28.42 9.51
CA ALA A 126 -26.45 -28.92 8.14
C ALA A 126 -27.85 -28.77 7.51
N SER A 127 -28.93 -29.02 8.27
CA SER A 127 -30.30 -28.86 7.77
C SER A 127 -30.64 -27.41 7.35
N LEU A 128 -30.09 -26.42 8.06
CA LEU A 128 -30.27 -24.98 7.78
C LEU A 128 -29.13 -24.40 6.92
N ALA A 129 -27.99 -25.07 6.87
CA ALA A 129 -26.82 -24.82 6.02
C ALA A 129 -26.96 -25.46 4.63
N VAL A 130 -28.01 -26.25 4.40
CA VAL A 130 -28.57 -26.50 3.07
C VAL A 130 -29.45 -25.30 2.62
N THR A 131 -29.75 -24.35 3.51
CA THR A 131 -30.46 -23.10 3.19
C THR A 131 -29.54 -21.86 3.14
N VAL A 132 -28.65 -21.62 4.13
CA VAL A 132 -27.59 -20.57 4.08
C VAL A 132 -26.37 -20.92 4.95
N PRO A 133 -25.16 -21.00 4.37
CA PRO A 133 -23.97 -20.38 4.99
C PRO A 133 -23.10 -19.69 3.94
N ILE A 134 -22.89 -18.38 4.07
CA ILE A 134 -22.31 -17.55 3.01
C ILE A 134 -20.92 -18.02 2.55
N THR A 135 -20.02 -18.53 3.41
CA THR A 135 -18.70 -19.00 2.97
C THR A 135 -18.70 -20.36 2.25
N ARG A 136 -19.72 -21.20 2.47
CA ARG A 136 -19.90 -22.44 1.69
C ARG A 136 -20.76 -22.22 0.45
N VAL A 137 -21.82 -21.41 0.54
CA VAL A 137 -22.57 -20.93 -0.63
C VAL A 137 -21.64 -20.18 -1.59
N VAL A 138 -20.76 -19.30 -1.12
CA VAL A 138 -19.77 -18.66 -2.00
C VAL A 138 -18.87 -19.73 -2.64
N LYS A 139 -18.29 -20.68 -1.92
CA LYS A 139 -17.44 -21.70 -2.55
C LYS A 139 -18.17 -22.68 -3.48
N GLU A 140 -19.42 -23.04 -3.22
CA GLU A 140 -20.18 -23.97 -4.05
C GLU A 140 -20.86 -23.26 -5.23
N VAL A 141 -21.33 -22.01 -5.07
CA VAL A 141 -21.81 -21.16 -6.19
C VAL A 141 -20.64 -20.69 -7.08
N LEU A 142 -19.46 -20.39 -6.53
CA LEU A 142 -18.24 -20.16 -7.33
C LEU A 142 -17.77 -21.45 -8.02
N VAL A 143 -18.14 -22.65 -7.53
CA VAL A 143 -17.85 -23.92 -8.21
C VAL A 143 -18.93 -24.26 -9.25
N GLU A 144 -20.20 -23.89 -9.07
CA GLU A 144 -21.25 -24.07 -10.09
C GLU A 144 -21.15 -23.02 -11.22
N LYS A 145 -21.16 -21.72 -10.89
CA LYS A 145 -20.89 -20.65 -11.88
C LYS A 145 -19.50 -20.81 -12.50
N GLY A 146 -18.52 -21.13 -11.66
CA GLY A 146 -17.18 -21.47 -12.11
C GLY A 146 -17.20 -22.68 -13.04
N SER A 147 -18.01 -23.72 -12.80
CA SER A 147 -18.12 -24.87 -13.72
C SER A 147 -18.61 -24.47 -15.10
N GLU A 148 -19.60 -23.58 -15.21
CA GLU A 148 -20.07 -23.05 -16.50
C GLU A 148 -19.02 -22.16 -17.18
N THR A 149 -18.44 -21.20 -16.45
CA THR A 149 -17.38 -20.31 -16.96
C THR A 149 -16.11 -21.08 -17.37
N ILE A 150 -15.70 -22.08 -16.57
CA ILE A 150 -14.62 -23.03 -16.88
C ILE A 150 -15.00 -23.88 -18.10
N ALA A 151 -16.25 -24.32 -18.25
CA ALA A 151 -16.68 -25.07 -19.42
C ALA A 151 -16.68 -24.24 -20.71
N TYR A 152 -17.06 -22.96 -20.62
CA TYR A 152 -16.95 -21.98 -21.72
C TYR A 152 -15.48 -21.70 -22.10
N LEU A 153 -14.60 -21.49 -21.11
CA LEU A 153 -13.19 -21.14 -21.34
C LEU A 153 -12.31 -22.34 -21.73
N ARG A 154 -12.58 -23.55 -21.20
CA ARG A 154 -11.75 -24.75 -21.44
C ARG A 154 -11.48 -25.08 -22.93
N PRO A 155 -12.43 -25.01 -23.89
CA PRO A 155 -12.14 -25.23 -25.30
C PRO A 155 -11.35 -24.09 -25.97
N ARG A 156 -11.29 -22.91 -25.34
CA ARG A 156 -10.57 -21.71 -25.80
C ARG A 156 -9.13 -21.65 -25.25
N CYS A 157 -8.89 -22.35 -24.13
CA CYS A 157 -7.63 -22.38 -23.41
C CYS A 157 -6.63 -23.41 -23.99
N HIS A 158 -5.43 -22.94 -24.33
CA HIS A 158 -4.33 -23.73 -24.87
C HIS A 158 -3.06 -23.49 -24.04
N GLY A 159 -2.38 -24.54 -23.62
CA GLY A 159 -1.21 -24.44 -22.73
C GLY A 159 -1.53 -24.05 -21.28
N VAL A 160 -2.72 -23.50 -21.01
CA VAL A 160 -3.32 -23.31 -19.68
C VAL A 160 -4.64 -24.09 -19.55
N ARG A 161 -5.07 -24.31 -18.31
CA ARG A 161 -6.37 -24.88 -17.93
C ARG A 161 -7.04 -23.99 -16.89
N PRO A 162 -8.28 -23.51 -17.10
CA PRO A 162 -9.01 -22.79 -16.07
C PRO A 162 -9.41 -23.74 -14.92
N THR A 163 -9.18 -23.31 -13.68
CA THR A 163 -9.35 -24.09 -12.43
C THR A 163 -10.46 -23.59 -11.53
N LEU A 164 -10.56 -22.26 -11.39
CA LEU A 164 -11.57 -21.53 -10.59
C LEU A 164 -11.98 -20.26 -11.33
N ALA A 165 -13.11 -19.65 -10.94
CA ALA A 165 -13.51 -18.32 -11.37
C ALA A 165 -14.31 -17.61 -10.27
N SER A 166 -14.53 -16.31 -10.44
CA SER A 166 -15.39 -15.46 -9.63
C SER A 166 -16.89 -15.72 -9.90
N ASP A 167 -17.74 -14.75 -9.60
CA ASP A 167 -19.18 -14.74 -9.92
C ASP A 167 -19.52 -14.74 -11.42
N LEU A 168 -18.53 -14.76 -12.32
CA LEU A 168 -18.69 -14.77 -13.78
C LEU A 168 -19.68 -15.86 -14.25
N THR A 169 -20.62 -15.45 -15.09
CA THR A 169 -21.67 -16.29 -15.69
C THR A 169 -21.65 -16.23 -17.21
N VAL A 170 -22.07 -17.31 -17.87
CA VAL A 170 -22.15 -17.39 -19.34
C VAL A 170 -23.49 -16.85 -19.83
N LEU A 171 -23.46 -15.80 -20.66
CA LEU A 171 -24.63 -15.23 -21.34
C LEU A 171 -24.43 -15.31 -22.86
N GLY A 172 -24.98 -16.35 -23.48
CA GLY A 172 -24.74 -16.66 -24.89
C GLY A 172 -23.27 -16.98 -25.14
N ASP A 173 -22.65 -16.26 -26.09
CA ASP A 173 -21.21 -16.35 -26.35
C ASP A 173 -20.36 -15.39 -25.50
N THR A 174 -20.95 -14.66 -24.53
CA THR A 174 -20.23 -13.75 -23.62
C THR A 174 -20.17 -14.28 -22.19
N LEU A 175 -19.20 -13.82 -21.41
CA LEU A 175 -19.15 -13.88 -19.96
C LEU A 175 -19.61 -12.53 -19.38
N GLN A 176 -20.30 -12.58 -18.25
CA GLN A 176 -20.77 -11.40 -17.51
C GLN A 176 -20.55 -11.57 -16.00
N SER A 177 -20.09 -10.51 -15.32
CA SER A 177 -20.03 -10.38 -13.86
C SER A 177 -20.85 -9.17 -13.41
N ALA A 178 -21.38 -9.23 -12.19
CA ALA A 178 -22.02 -8.10 -11.50
C ALA A 178 -21.26 -7.72 -10.21
N SER A 179 -20.08 -8.30 -10.01
CA SER A 179 -19.18 -8.05 -8.89
C SER A 179 -18.19 -6.92 -9.20
N ASN A 180 -17.60 -6.33 -8.15
CA ASN A 180 -16.47 -5.42 -8.25
C ASN A 180 -15.11 -6.16 -8.18
N ASP A 181 -15.12 -7.50 -8.22
CA ASP A 181 -13.95 -8.38 -8.24
C ASP A 181 -14.21 -9.57 -9.22
N PRO A 182 -14.24 -9.34 -10.54
CA PRO A 182 -14.29 -10.43 -11.52
C PRO A 182 -12.89 -11.05 -11.72
N TRP A 183 -12.80 -12.38 -11.77
CA TRP A 183 -11.51 -13.07 -12.01
C TRP A 183 -11.67 -14.52 -12.47
N VAL A 184 -10.61 -15.06 -13.10
CA VAL A 184 -10.46 -16.46 -13.50
C VAL A 184 -9.07 -16.96 -13.12
N GLU A 185 -8.98 -18.15 -12.52
CA GLU A 185 -7.72 -18.83 -12.23
C GLU A 185 -7.37 -19.86 -13.32
N PHE A 186 -6.08 -19.94 -13.67
CA PHE A 186 -5.51 -20.87 -14.64
C PHE A 186 -4.28 -21.59 -14.09
N GLU A 187 -4.21 -22.90 -14.29
CA GLU A 187 -2.98 -23.69 -14.14
C GLU A 187 -2.27 -23.86 -15.50
N PRO A 188 -0.94 -23.65 -15.59
CA PRO A 188 -0.16 -24.09 -16.75
C PRO A 188 -0.23 -25.61 -16.96
N THR A 189 -0.26 -26.05 -18.22
CA THR A 189 -0.38 -27.46 -18.61
C THR A 189 0.87 -27.95 -19.35
N GLY A 190 0.96 -29.28 -19.55
CA GLY A 190 2.17 -30.02 -19.96
C GLY A 190 2.73 -29.79 -21.37
N ARG A 191 2.83 -28.54 -21.82
CA ARG A 191 3.63 -28.08 -22.98
C ARG A 191 4.60 -26.95 -22.63
N ILE A 192 4.65 -26.53 -21.36
CA ILE A 192 5.65 -25.60 -20.84
C ILE A 192 6.63 -26.42 -19.99
N PRO A 193 7.84 -26.72 -20.48
CA PRO A 193 8.87 -27.39 -19.70
C PRO A 193 9.12 -26.74 -18.34
N VAL A 194 9.46 -27.55 -17.33
CA VAL A 194 9.74 -27.09 -15.96
C VAL A 194 10.94 -26.12 -15.90
N ALA A 195 11.80 -26.14 -16.92
CA ALA A 195 12.93 -25.22 -17.09
C ALA A 195 12.64 -23.99 -17.97
N THR A 196 11.44 -23.84 -18.53
CA THR A 196 11.12 -22.70 -19.41
C THR A 196 11.15 -21.39 -18.65
N ARG A 197 12.08 -20.50 -19.03
CA ARG A 197 12.23 -19.17 -18.42
C ARG A 197 11.44 -18.06 -19.14
N ALA A 198 10.79 -18.33 -20.27
CA ALA A 198 9.97 -17.33 -20.97
C ALA A 198 8.83 -17.95 -21.80
N ALA A 199 7.68 -17.28 -21.85
CA ALA A 199 6.48 -17.71 -22.58
C ALA A 199 5.72 -16.51 -23.17
N GLU A 200 4.97 -16.72 -24.27
CA GLU A 200 3.98 -15.77 -24.79
C GLU A 200 2.58 -16.22 -24.36
N LEU A 201 1.86 -15.33 -23.69
CA LEU A 201 0.42 -15.41 -23.41
C LEU A 201 -0.32 -14.51 -24.41
N LEU A 202 -0.96 -15.14 -25.38
CA LEU A 202 -1.90 -14.51 -26.30
C LEU A 202 -3.32 -14.68 -25.74
N MET A 203 -4.10 -13.60 -25.68
CA MET A 203 -5.52 -13.62 -25.36
C MET A 203 -6.27 -12.80 -26.40
N THR A 204 -7.34 -13.35 -26.96
CA THR A 204 -8.18 -12.66 -27.94
C THR A 204 -9.55 -12.42 -27.29
N ILE A 205 -9.89 -11.16 -27.05
CA ILE A 205 -11.04 -10.73 -26.23
C ILE A 205 -11.89 -9.75 -27.04
N ASP A 206 -13.20 -9.95 -27.05
CA ASP A 206 -14.18 -9.09 -27.73
C ASP A 206 -15.23 -8.58 -26.72
N GLY A 207 -15.85 -7.44 -26.98
CA GLY A 207 -16.93 -6.91 -26.13
C GLY A 207 -17.18 -5.41 -26.29
N PRO A 208 -18.15 -4.85 -25.55
CA PRO A 208 -18.20 -3.41 -25.33
C PRO A 208 -16.91 -2.95 -24.64
N LEU A 209 -16.33 -1.85 -25.11
CA LEU A 209 -15.22 -1.21 -24.40
C LEU A 209 -15.75 -0.60 -23.09
N PRO A 210 -15.09 -0.85 -21.94
CA PRO A 210 -15.34 -0.05 -20.74
C PRO A 210 -14.93 1.42 -20.95
N GLU A 211 -15.35 2.30 -20.03
CA GLU A 211 -14.95 3.71 -20.05
C GLU A 211 -13.44 3.87 -19.76
N GLU A 212 -12.86 5.02 -20.16
CA GLU A 212 -11.42 5.27 -20.06
C GLU A 212 -10.96 5.31 -18.59
N GLY A 213 -10.26 4.26 -18.17
CA GLY A 213 -9.70 4.12 -16.83
C GLY A 213 -9.60 2.66 -16.37
N MET A 214 -10.51 1.80 -16.85
CA MET A 214 -10.54 0.38 -16.48
C MET A 214 -9.33 -0.38 -17.06
N THR A 215 -8.75 -1.27 -16.24
CA THR A 215 -7.56 -2.05 -16.61
C THR A 215 -7.70 -3.50 -16.14
N THR A 216 -7.35 -4.43 -17.02
CA THR A 216 -7.29 -5.85 -16.70
C THR A 216 -5.92 -6.21 -16.13
N LYS A 217 -5.90 -7.16 -15.18
CA LYS A 217 -4.69 -7.60 -14.48
C LYS A 217 -4.44 -9.09 -14.67
N ILE A 218 -3.17 -9.50 -14.76
CA ILE A 218 -2.76 -10.90 -14.56
C ILE A 218 -1.75 -11.00 -13.42
N TYR A 219 -2.07 -11.80 -12.40
CA TYR A 219 -1.20 -12.09 -11.26
C TYR A 219 -0.55 -13.45 -11.47
N LEU A 220 0.75 -13.53 -11.21
CA LEU A 220 1.53 -14.76 -11.33
C LEU A 220 1.77 -15.33 -9.91
N ASP A 221 1.48 -16.62 -9.72
CA ASP A 221 1.72 -17.36 -8.46
C ASP A 221 2.76 -18.46 -8.68
N TYR A 222 3.89 -18.34 -7.99
CA TYR A 222 5.01 -19.29 -8.02
C TYR A 222 4.93 -20.32 -6.89
N GLY A 223 3.75 -20.47 -6.27
CA GLY A 223 3.45 -21.31 -5.13
C GLY A 223 3.47 -20.60 -3.79
N ASP A 224 3.26 -19.29 -3.78
CA ASP A 224 3.40 -18.36 -2.66
C ASP A 224 2.28 -17.30 -2.61
N GLY A 225 1.31 -17.35 -3.53
CA GLY A 225 0.10 -16.52 -3.56
C GLY A 225 0.14 -15.36 -4.57
N TYR A 226 -1.02 -14.78 -4.86
CA TYR A 226 -1.12 -13.60 -5.70
C TYR A 226 -0.66 -12.34 -4.95
N SER A 227 -0.05 -11.39 -5.66
CA SER A 227 0.36 -10.10 -5.13
C SER A 227 0.21 -9.01 -6.18
N GLU A 228 -0.31 -7.85 -5.77
CA GLU A 228 -0.41 -6.64 -6.61
C GLU A 228 0.93 -6.23 -7.23
N THR A 229 2.02 -6.34 -6.47
CA THR A 229 3.39 -6.02 -6.95
C THR A 229 3.89 -6.97 -8.06
N ARG A 230 3.21 -8.10 -8.26
CA ARG A 230 3.47 -9.08 -9.33
C ARG A 230 2.36 -9.12 -10.37
N SER A 231 1.51 -8.08 -10.41
CA SER A 231 0.43 -7.95 -11.38
C SER A 231 0.87 -7.29 -12.69
N ILE A 232 0.43 -7.89 -13.79
CA ILE A 232 0.57 -7.37 -15.14
C ILE A 232 -0.71 -6.59 -15.44
N VAL A 233 -0.66 -5.27 -15.28
CA VAL A 233 -1.74 -4.37 -15.70
C VAL A 233 -1.61 -4.12 -17.20
N PHE A 234 -2.68 -4.38 -17.97
CA PHE A 234 -2.76 -4.09 -19.41
C PHE A 234 -4.15 -3.54 -19.78
N PRO A 235 -4.30 -2.76 -20.87
CA PRO A 235 -5.57 -2.14 -21.22
C PRO A 235 -6.55 -3.17 -21.81
N THR A 236 -7.77 -3.21 -21.28
CA THR A 236 -8.87 -4.01 -21.84
C THR A 236 -9.29 -3.44 -23.19
N LYS A 237 -8.86 -4.09 -24.27
CA LYS A 237 -9.16 -3.70 -25.66
C LYS A 237 -9.74 -4.89 -26.41
N VAL A 238 -10.65 -4.60 -27.34
CA VAL A 238 -11.16 -5.54 -28.34
C VAL A 238 -9.99 -5.99 -29.25
N GLY A 239 -9.80 -7.30 -29.41
CA GLY A 239 -8.78 -7.95 -30.24
C GLY A 239 -7.67 -8.68 -29.48
N ASP A 240 -6.51 -8.82 -30.14
CA ASP A 240 -5.32 -9.55 -29.64
C ASP A 240 -4.54 -8.77 -28.56
N VAL A 241 -4.50 -9.33 -27.34
CA VAL A 241 -3.53 -8.99 -26.30
C VAL A 241 -2.38 -10.00 -26.34
N ARG A 242 -1.13 -9.54 -26.33
CA ARG A 242 0.06 -10.40 -26.29
C ARG A 242 1.03 -9.96 -25.20
N LEU A 243 1.16 -10.81 -24.18
CA LEU A 243 2.07 -10.61 -23.05
C LEU A 243 3.22 -11.61 -23.16
N GLN A 244 4.46 -11.15 -23.24
CA GLN A 244 5.60 -12.04 -23.03
C GLN A 244 5.96 -12.02 -21.55
N LEU A 245 5.85 -13.20 -20.95
CA LEU A 245 6.07 -13.46 -19.54
C LEU A 245 7.46 -14.07 -19.40
N VAL A 246 8.26 -13.56 -18.46
CA VAL A 246 9.60 -14.08 -18.18
C VAL A 246 9.65 -14.53 -16.73
N PHE A 247 10.23 -15.70 -16.49
CA PHE A 247 10.02 -16.49 -15.27
C PHE A 247 11.35 -16.82 -14.59
N PRO A 248 11.58 -16.45 -13.31
CA PRO A 248 12.67 -17.03 -12.51
C PRO A 248 12.38 -18.48 -12.10
N ARG A 249 11.08 -18.76 -11.89
CA ARG A 249 10.54 -19.94 -11.22
C ARG A 249 9.35 -20.45 -12.03
N PHE A 250 9.09 -21.75 -11.95
CA PHE A 250 7.91 -22.33 -12.57
C PHE A 250 6.63 -21.72 -11.97
N ILE A 251 5.78 -21.13 -12.81
CA ILE A 251 4.44 -20.67 -12.42
C ILE A 251 3.60 -21.88 -12.04
N LYS A 252 3.01 -21.85 -10.85
CA LYS A 252 2.01 -22.85 -10.44
C LYS A 252 0.62 -22.47 -10.91
N ARG A 253 0.25 -21.19 -10.78
CA ARG A 253 -1.06 -20.65 -11.18
C ARG A 253 -0.95 -19.21 -11.68
N MET A 254 -1.94 -18.78 -12.45
CA MET A 254 -2.16 -17.39 -12.82
C MET A 254 -3.61 -17.02 -12.51
N ARG A 255 -3.85 -15.83 -11.96
CA ARG A 255 -5.18 -15.24 -11.84
C ARG A 255 -5.29 -14.10 -12.87
N TRP A 256 -6.36 -14.09 -13.66
CA TRP A 256 -6.70 -13.03 -14.60
C TRP A 256 -7.95 -12.31 -14.11
N ASP A 257 -7.85 -11.00 -13.93
CA ASP A 257 -8.97 -10.12 -13.60
C ASP A 257 -9.32 -9.35 -14.89
N PRO A 258 -10.42 -9.68 -15.58
CA PRO A 258 -10.80 -9.01 -16.83
C PRO A 258 -11.15 -7.52 -16.63
N ASP A 259 -11.50 -7.12 -15.41
CA ASP A 259 -11.87 -5.75 -15.06
C ASP A 259 -11.73 -5.50 -13.54
N THR A 260 -11.88 -4.25 -13.11
CA THR A 260 -11.99 -3.83 -11.70
C THR A 260 -13.43 -3.54 -11.28
N GLY A 261 -14.42 -4.00 -12.07
CA GLY A 261 -15.83 -3.69 -11.89
C GLY A 261 -16.77 -4.64 -12.65
N PRO A 262 -18.10 -4.41 -12.58
CA PRO A 262 -19.08 -5.18 -13.33
C PRO A 262 -18.86 -5.12 -14.85
N CYS A 263 -18.55 -6.26 -15.46
CA CYS A 263 -18.05 -6.34 -16.84
C CYS A 263 -18.82 -7.36 -17.69
N GLN A 264 -18.84 -7.17 -19.02
CA GLN A 264 -19.31 -8.16 -20.00
C GLN A 264 -18.36 -8.23 -21.20
N PHE A 265 -17.88 -9.43 -21.52
CA PHE A 265 -16.89 -9.68 -22.58
C PHE A 265 -16.99 -11.12 -23.11
N SER A 266 -16.65 -11.35 -24.36
CA SER A 266 -16.43 -12.68 -24.95
C SER A 266 -14.94 -12.96 -25.10
N VAL A 267 -14.55 -14.22 -25.00
CA VAL A 267 -13.17 -14.68 -25.23
C VAL A 267 -13.17 -15.58 -26.46
N GLU A 268 -12.28 -15.34 -27.41
CA GLU A 268 -12.03 -16.28 -28.52
C GLU A 268 -10.94 -17.29 -28.13
N SER A 269 -9.80 -16.82 -27.60
CA SER A 269 -8.67 -17.68 -27.25
C SER A 269 -7.90 -17.21 -26.02
N ILE A 270 -7.29 -18.15 -25.30
CA ILE A 270 -6.27 -17.91 -24.27
C ILE A 270 -5.16 -18.95 -24.49
N ILE A 271 -3.99 -18.52 -24.96
CA ILE A 271 -2.93 -19.38 -25.44
C ILE A 271 -1.63 -19.03 -24.72
N LEU A 272 -1.17 -19.89 -23.81
CA LEU A 272 0.15 -19.79 -23.18
C LEU A 272 1.12 -20.75 -23.88
N SER A 273 2.21 -20.22 -24.43
CA SER A 273 3.17 -20.98 -25.24
C SER A 273 4.62 -20.67 -24.83
N PRO A 274 5.54 -21.66 -24.77
CA PRO A 274 6.94 -21.37 -24.48
C PRO A 274 7.56 -20.54 -25.61
N LEU A 275 8.34 -19.51 -25.29
CA LEU A 275 9.03 -18.71 -26.30
C LEU A 275 10.17 -19.54 -26.91
N SER A 276 10.09 -19.79 -28.22
CA SER A 276 11.01 -20.68 -28.93
C SER A 276 12.27 -19.99 -29.48
N SER A 277 12.29 -18.66 -29.57
CA SER A 277 13.42 -17.91 -30.14
C SER A 277 13.57 -16.51 -29.55
N LEU A 278 14.77 -16.21 -29.03
CA LEU A 278 15.20 -14.89 -28.59
C LEU A 278 15.06 -13.84 -29.70
N ALA A 279 15.38 -14.20 -30.95
CA ALA A 279 15.31 -13.30 -32.09
C ALA A 279 13.85 -12.93 -32.45
N ALA A 280 12.92 -13.88 -32.35
CA ALA A 280 11.50 -13.63 -32.56
C ALA A 280 10.90 -12.75 -31.44
N ALA A 281 11.24 -13.05 -30.18
CA ALA A 281 10.84 -12.24 -29.03
C ALA A 281 11.36 -10.80 -29.14
N THR A 282 12.66 -10.63 -29.47
CA THR A 282 13.31 -9.33 -29.74
C THR A 282 12.62 -8.55 -30.86
N ALA A 283 12.26 -9.21 -31.96
CA ALA A 283 11.57 -8.56 -33.09
C ALA A 283 10.15 -8.11 -32.72
N SER A 284 9.39 -8.95 -32.01
CA SER A 284 8.03 -8.63 -31.52
C SER A 284 8.05 -7.44 -30.55
N LEU A 285 8.98 -7.45 -29.59
CA LEU A 285 9.17 -6.37 -28.63
C LEU A 285 9.53 -5.03 -29.32
N ARG A 286 10.44 -5.04 -30.29
CA ARG A 286 10.80 -3.84 -31.08
C ARG A 286 9.66 -3.32 -31.99
N ALA A 287 8.66 -4.15 -32.29
CA ALA A 287 7.48 -3.74 -33.05
C ALA A 287 6.36 -3.10 -32.19
N SER A 288 6.52 -3.03 -30.86
CA SER A 288 5.46 -2.60 -29.92
C SER A 288 5.21 -1.09 -29.80
N GLU A 289 5.92 -0.26 -30.58
CA GLU A 289 5.85 1.23 -30.54
C GLU A 289 6.13 1.86 -29.14
N ARG A 290 6.78 1.11 -28.24
CA ARG A 290 7.19 1.57 -26.90
C ARG A 290 8.50 2.38 -26.91
N PRO A 291 8.77 3.20 -25.87
CA PRO A 291 10.06 3.86 -25.68
C PRO A 291 11.23 2.87 -25.60
N GLU A 292 12.36 3.19 -26.23
CA GLU A 292 13.55 2.32 -26.30
C GLU A 292 14.08 1.89 -24.92
N VAL A 293 13.86 2.68 -23.86
CA VAL A 293 14.26 2.35 -22.48
C VAL A 293 13.47 1.16 -21.92
N GLU A 294 12.18 1.05 -22.23
CA GLU A 294 11.35 -0.11 -21.82
C GLU A 294 11.73 -1.35 -22.61
N ILE A 295 12.02 -1.17 -23.92
CA ILE A 295 12.49 -2.22 -24.82
C ILE A 295 13.86 -2.75 -24.34
N ALA A 296 14.82 -1.88 -23.99
CA ALA A 296 16.15 -2.29 -23.56
C ALA A 296 16.13 -3.19 -22.32
N GLY A 297 15.28 -2.87 -21.34
CA GLY A 297 15.09 -3.72 -20.16
C GLY A 297 14.51 -5.10 -20.51
N ALA A 298 13.43 -5.13 -21.30
CA ALA A 298 12.79 -6.38 -21.72
C ALA A 298 13.67 -7.22 -22.66
N LEU A 299 14.56 -6.60 -23.46
CA LEU A 299 15.58 -7.31 -24.22
C LEU A 299 16.58 -8.03 -23.31
N VAL A 300 17.12 -7.37 -22.28
CA VAL A 300 18.03 -8.01 -21.31
C VAL A 300 17.35 -9.16 -20.55
N ALA A 301 16.06 -9.00 -20.21
CA ALA A 301 15.25 -10.07 -19.62
C ALA A 301 15.18 -11.31 -20.52
N LEU A 302 14.86 -11.12 -21.80
CA LEU A 302 14.78 -12.18 -22.80
C LEU A 302 16.16 -12.81 -23.07
N GLU A 303 17.20 -12.00 -23.29
CA GLU A 303 18.57 -12.46 -23.56
C GLU A 303 19.06 -13.43 -22.47
N GLN A 304 18.78 -13.14 -21.19
CA GLN A 304 19.16 -14.01 -20.08
C GLN A 304 18.27 -15.25 -19.93
N ALA A 305 16.96 -15.13 -20.20
CA ALA A 305 16.06 -16.28 -20.19
C ALA A 305 16.49 -17.34 -21.22
N PHE A 306 16.97 -16.90 -22.40
CA PHE A 306 17.50 -17.77 -23.46
C PHE A 306 18.98 -18.16 -23.27
N ALA A 307 19.79 -17.39 -22.54
CA ALA A 307 21.18 -17.74 -22.24
C ALA A 307 21.32 -18.87 -21.20
N ALA A 308 20.26 -19.17 -20.44
CA ALA A 308 20.27 -20.22 -19.42
C ALA A 308 20.08 -21.63 -20.01
N ASP A 309 19.28 -21.77 -21.07
CA ASP A 309 19.08 -23.01 -21.84
C ASP A 309 18.74 -22.62 -23.28
N ALA A 310 19.61 -22.95 -24.24
CA ALA A 310 19.46 -22.56 -25.64
C ALA A 310 18.60 -23.57 -26.44
N PRO A 311 17.41 -23.20 -26.93
CA PRO A 311 16.57 -24.11 -27.72
C PRO A 311 17.08 -24.26 -29.16
N THR A 312 17.22 -25.52 -29.61
CA THR A 312 17.59 -25.85 -30.98
C THR A 312 16.39 -26.37 -31.79
N GLU A 313 15.68 -25.51 -32.51
CA GLU A 313 14.87 -25.89 -33.68
C GLU A 313 14.51 -24.68 -34.57
N SER A 314 13.94 -24.91 -35.76
CA SER A 314 13.96 -23.96 -36.88
C SER A 314 12.73 -23.05 -37.01
N LEU A 315 12.98 -21.81 -37.48
CA LEU A 315 12.07 -20.65 -37.42
C LEU A 315 11.05 -20.55 -38.58
N ALA A 316 10.72 -21.65 -39.27
CA ALA A 316 10.16 -21.56 -40.63
C ALA A 316 8.66 -21.17 -40.73
N ASP A 317 7.79 -21.73 -39.88
CA ASP A 317 6.36 -21.83 -40.21
C ASP A 317 5.43 -20.78 -39.57
N TRP A 318 5.98 -19.76 -38.88
CA TRP A 318 5.19 -18.83 -38.04
C TRP A 318 5.26 -17.34 -38.41
N LEU A 319 5.70 -17.00 -39.63
CA LEU A 319 5.89 -15.61 -40.09
C LEU A 319 4.99 -15.20 -41.27
N GLN A 320 3.68 -15.02 -41.05
CA GLN A 320 2.81 -14.11 -41.85
C GLN A 320 1.58 -13.59 -41.07
N LEU A 321 1.78 -12.72 -40.07
CA LEU A 321 0.71 -11.84 -39.55
C LEU A 321 1.25 -10.44 -39.21
N PRO A 322 0.69 -9.34 -39.75
CA PRO A 322 1.05 -7.98 -39.36
C PRO A 322 0.24 -7.54 -38.14
N LEU A 323 0.84 -7.57 -36.95
CA LEU A 323 0.17 -7.24 -35.67
C LEU A 323 0.95 -6.19 -34.87
N LYS A 324 0.22 -5.34 -34.13
CA LYS A 324 0.75 -4.40 -33.13
C LYS A 324 0.43 -4.89 -31.71
N PRO A 325 1.39 -5.49 -30.97
CA PRO A 325 1.13 -6.04 -29.64
C PRO A 325 1.21 -4.99 -28.53
N ASN A 326 0.20 -4.94 -27.64
CA ASN A 326 0.31 -4.25 -26.35
C ASN A 326 1.06 -5.16 -25.35
N PHE A 327 2.37 -4.97 -25.21
CA PHE A 327 3.29 -5.88 -24.50
C PHE A 327 3.48 -5.48 -23.03
N HIS A 328 3.29 -6.38 -22.06
CA HIS A 328 3.55 -6.10 -20.63
C HIS A 328 4.19 -7.33 -19.94
N MET A 329 5.23 -7.12 -19.12
CA MET A 329 5.90 -8.19 -18.36
C MET A 329 5.38 -8.25 -16.91
N GLY A 330 5.26 -9.47 -16.37
CA GLY A 330 5.16 -9.71 -14.93
C GLY A 330 6.54 -9.97 -14.36
N LEU A 331 6.93 -9.20 -13.36
CA LEU A 331 8.29 -9.21 -12.81
C LEU A 331 8.24 -9.62 -11.34
N ASP A 332 8.73 -10.82 -11.05
CA ASP A 332 8.84 -11.35 -9.70
C ASP A 332 10.05 -10.75 -8.96
N TYR A 333 9.86 -10.46 -7.68
CA TYR A 333 10.82 -9.68 -6.89
C TYR A 333 12.14 -10.44 -6.68
N ASP A 334 12.08 -11.75 -6.44
CA ASP A 334 13.27 -12.61 -6.33
C ASP A 334 14.16 -12.50 -7.59
N TRP A 335 13.56 -12.44 -8.78
CA TRP A 335 14.33 -12.36 -10.03
C TRP A 335 15.03 -11.02 -10.24
N TRP A 336 14.30 -9.92 -9.98
CA TRP A 336 14.83 -8.58 -10.04
C TRP A 336 16.03 -8.42 -9.09
N ARG A 337 15.90 -9.01 -7.89
CA ARG A 337 16.94 -9.05 -6.87
C ARG A 337 18.15 -9.88 -7.30
N GLU A 338 17.98 -11.13 -7.74
CA GLU A 338 19.06 -12.00 -8.26
C GLU A 338 19.80 -11.39 -9.46
N MET A 339 19.06 -10.70 -10.33
CA MET A 339 19.60 -10.06 -11.51
C MET A 339 20.42 -8.82 -11.12
N TYR A 340 19.80 -7.84 -10.44
CA TYR A 340 20.33 -6.49 -10.30
C TYR A 340 20.99 -6.16 -8.94
N ILE A 341 20.53 -6.76 -7.84
CA ILE A 341 20.93 -6.35 -6.48
C ILE A 341 21.87 -7.35 -5.80
N ASP A 342 21.66 -8.67 -5.94
CA ASP A 342 22.49 -9.65 -5.24
C ASP A 342 23.92 -9.72 -5.81
N PRO A 343 24.99 -9.68 -4.99
CA PRO A 343 26.36 -9.83 -5.47
C PRO A 343 26.63 -11.28 -5.90
N LYS A 344 27.22 -11.42 -7.09
CA LYS A 344 27.68 -12.71 -7.62
C LYS A 344 29.12 -12.99 -7.12
N PRO A 345 29.66 -14.22 -7.19
CA PRO A 345 31.02 -14.54 -6.70
C PRO A 345 32.15 -13.68 -7.26
N ASP A 346 31.93 -13.07 -8.44
CA ASP A 346 32.83 -12.10 -9.08
C ASP A 346 32.66 -10.67 -8.55
N ASP A 347 31.46 -10.31 -8.11
CA ASP A 347 31.17 -9.01 -7.50
C ASP A 347 31.85 -8.86 -6.15
N TYR A 348 31.92 -9.90 -5.31
CA TYR A 348 32.70 -9.86 -4.07
C TYR A 348 34.18 -9.54 -4.31
N ARG A 349 34.75 -9.93 -5.47
CA ARG A 349 36.13 -9.57 -5.83
C ARG A 349 36.25 -8.10 -6.26
N ARG A 350 35.19 -7.50 -6.82
CA ARG A 350 35.09 -6.06 -7.07
C ARG A 350 34.91 -5.27 -5.77
N ILE A 351 33.96 -5.67 -4.92
CA ILE A 351 33.71 -5.08 -3.59
C ILE A 351 35.02 -5.03 -2.79
N THR A 352 35.75 -6.14 -2.65
CA THR A 352 37.04 -6.16 -1.94
C THR A 352 38.06 -5.18 -2.52
N ARG A 353 38.15 -5.05 -3.85
CA ARG A 353 39.03 -4.07 -4.52
C ARG A 353 38.58 -2.62 -4.24
N MET A 354 37.28 -2.35 -4.32
CA MET A 354 36.72 -1.02 -4.10
C MET A 354 36.86 -0.60 -2.63
N THR A 355 36.53 -1.46 -1.67
CA THR A 355 36.81 -1.28 -0.22
C THR A 355 38.29 -1.00 0.05
N ALA A 356 39.21 -1.64 -0.67
CA ALA A 356 40.63 -1.34 -0.57
C ALA A 356 40.98 0.06 -1.12
N ALA A 357 40.30 0.52 -2.17
CA ALA A 357 40.54 1.79 -2.86
C ALA A 357 39.79 3.03 -2.30
N LEU A 358 38.81 2.88 -1.40
CA LEU A 358 38.13 4.02 -0.77
C LEU A 358 39.14 4.96 -0.08
N SER A 359 38.95 6.27 -0.23
CA SER A 359 39.85 7.28 0.38
C SER A 359 39.46 7.58 1.82
N TYR A 360 38.16 7.75 2.07
CA TYR A 360 37.59 7.83 3.41
C TYR A 360 37.10 6.44 3.85
N LYS A 361 37.48 6.02 5.07
CA LYS A 361 37.13 4.70 5.63
C LYS A 361 36.62 4.85 7.07
N PRO A 362 35.41 5.40 7.28
CA PRO A 362 34.84 5.57 8.61
C PRO A 362 34.80 4.26 9.38
N LYS A 363 34.94 4.32 10.70
CA LYS A 363 34.63 3.19 11.57
C LYS A 363 33.13 3.17 11.85
N PHE A 364 32.49 2.04 11.65
CA PHE A 364 31.07 1.85 12.02
C PHE A 364 30.95 1.12 13.37
N SER A 365 29.94 1.50 14.16
CA SER A 365 29.50 0.74 15.34
C SER A 365 28.07 0.27 15.13
N PHE A 366 27.85 -1.02 14.91
CA PHE A 366 26.50 -1.58 15.02
C PHE A 366 26.01 -1.43 16.46
N VAL A 367 24.80 -0.92 16.66
CA VAL A 367 24.16 -0.68 17.96
C VAL A 367 22.98 -1.63 18.07
N VAL A 368 23.12 -2.64 18.93
CA VAL A 368 22.19 -3.77 19.03
C VAL A 368 21.59 -3.83 20.43
N PRO A 369 20.37 -3.34 20.64
CA PRO A 369 19.63 -3.52 21.89
C PRO A 369 19.01 -4.93 21.93
N THR A 370 19.49 -5.81 22.82
CA THR A 370 18.99 -7.18 22.99
C THR A 370 18.08 -7.31 24.21
N TYR A 371 16.92 -7.98 24.08
CA TYR A 371 16.09 -8.42 25.20
C TYR A 371 15.26 -9.67 24.83
N ASP A 372 15.54 -10.79 25.52
CA ASP A 372 14.82 -12.07 25.45
C ASP A 372 14.60 -12.66 24.04
N THR A 373 15.50 -12.30 23.12
CA THR A 373 15.51 -12.74 21.72
C THR A 373 15.61 -14.26 21.60
N ASP A 374 14.99 -14.84 20.57
CA ASP A 374 15.20 -16.24 20.22
C ASP A 374 16.71 -16.54 19.99
N PRO A 375 17.29 -17.57 20.62
CA PRO A 375 18.71 -17.90 20.51
C PRO A 375 19.23 -18.11 19.08
N ALA A 376 18.42 -18.65 18.17
CA ALA A 376 18.82 -18.88 16.78
C ALA A 376 18.76 -17.58 15.95
N LEU A 377 17.73 -16.75 16.17
CA LEU A 377 17.61 -15.46 15.49
C LEU A 377 18.72 -14.49 15.92
N LEU A 378 19.07 -14.45 17.21
CA LEU A 378 20.18 -13.67 17.74
C LEU A 378 21.53 -14.09 17.14
N VAL A 379 21.75 -15.40 16.96
CA VAL A 379 22.94 -15.93 16.28
C VAL A 379 22.96 -15.52 14.81
N GLU A 380 21.84 -15.60 14.09
CA GLU A 380 21.78 -15.20 12.68
C GLU A 380 22.04 -13.70 12.50
N CYS A 381 21.45 -12.86 13.35
CA CYS A 381 21.71 -11.41 13.40
C CYS A 381 23.20 -11.11 13.58
N ILE A 382 23.84 -11.65 14.63
CA ILE A 382 25.27 -11.45 14.91
C ILE A 382 26.17 -11.96 13.77
N GLU A 383 25.88 -13.14 13.21
CA GLU A 383 26.62 -13.69 12.07
C GLU A 383 26.41 -12.87 10.78
N SER A 384 25.29 -12.15 10.60
CA SER A 384 25.09 -11.24 9.46
C SER A 384 26.00 -10.00 9.55
N MET A 385 26.15 -9.43 10.75
CA MET A 385 27.07 -8.31 11.01
C MET A 385 28.54 -8.74 10.96
N LEU A 386 28.87 -9.99 11.34
CA LEU A 386 30.24 -10.51 11.23
C LEU A 386 30.69 -10.79 9.78
N LYS A 387 29.75 -11.01 8.84
CA LYS A 387 30.07 -11.29 7.42
C LYS A 387 30.43 -10.06 6.59
N GLN A 388 30.35 -8.85 7.15
CA GLN A 388 30.53 -7.61 6.39
C GLN A 388 31.87 -7.56 5.63
N THR A 389 31.77 -7.36 4.32
CA THR A 389 32.88 -7.21 3.37
C THR A 389 33.73 -5.95 3.59
N TYR A 390 33.22 -5.01 4.38
CA TYR A 390 33.92 -3.83 4.87
C TYR A 390 34.32 -4.05 6.33
N THR A 391 35.61 -3.94 6.66
CA THR A 391 36.18 -4.49 7.91
C THR A 391 36.44 -3.48 9.03
N ASN A 392 36.29 -2.17 8.79
CA ASN A 392 36.47 -1.16 9.84
C ASN A 392 35.17 -0.98 10.65
N PHE A 393 34.81 -1.97 11.46
CA PHE A 393 33.59 -1.91 12.28
C PHE A 393 33.71 -2.67 13.61
N GLU A 394 32.75 -2.43 14.48
CA GLU A 394 32.51 -3.17 15.72
C GLU A 394 31.02 -3.38 15.97
N ILE A 395 30.67 -4.40 16.75
CA ILE A 395 29.31 -4.72 17.16
C ILE A 395 29.16 -4.40 18.65
N CYS A 396 28.27 -3.47 18.99
CA CYS A 396 28.04 -2.97 20.34
C CYS A 396 26.66 -3.43 20.81
N ILE A 397 26.64 -4.45 21.67
CA ILE A 397 25.43 -5.13 22.12
C ILE A 397 25.14 -4.78 23.59
N SER A 398 23.88 -4.53 23.91
CA SER A 398 23.42 -4.35 25.28
C SER A 398 22.24 -5.27 25.59
N ASP A 399 22.44 -6.16 26.56
CA ASP A 399 21.38 -7.02 27.12
C ASP A 399 20.59 -6.26 28.19
N ASP A 400 19.28 -6.06 27.99
CA ASP A 400 18.39 -5.39 28.95
C ASP A 400 17.93 -6.32 30.09
N ASN A 401 18.85 -7.16 30.58
CA ASN A 401 18.59 -8.22 31.53
C ASN A 401 17.55 -9.24 31.01
N SER A 402 17.88 -9.94 29.91
CA SER A 402 17.05 -11.03 29.40
C SER A 402 16.87 -12.13 30.45
N PRO A 403 15.64 -12.66 30.64
CA PRO A 403 15.40 -13.80 31.52
C PRO A 403 15.90 -15.14 30.94
N ASN A 404 15.98 -15.28 29.61
CA ASN A 404 16.64 -16.44 29.00
C ASN A 404 18.18 -16.39 29.19
N GLU A 405 18.72 -17.30 30.00
CA GLU A 405 20.17 -17.42 30.24
C GLU A 405 20.96 -17.82 28.97
N GLU A 406 20.33 -18.45 27.97
CA GLU A 406 21.00 -18.82 26.72
C GLU A 406 21.40 -17.58 25.91
N VAL A 407 20.57 -16.54 25.87
CA VAL A 407 20.90 -15.23 25.24
C VAL A 407 22.20 -14.68 25.82
N ARG A 408 22.30 -14.66 27.15
CA ARG A 408 23.48 -14.14 27.86
C ARG A 408 24.72 -15.00 27.65
N THR A 409 24.53 -16.32 27.53
CA THR A 409 25.58 -17.30 27.22
C THR A 409 26.10 -17.11 25.79
N ILE A 410 25.21 -16.91 24.82
CA ILE A 410 25.54 -16.64 23.42
C ILE A 410 26.33 -15.33 23.30
N LEU A 411 25.83 -14.24 23.89
CA LEU A 411 26.50 -12.94 23.85
C LEU A 411 27.91 -12.99 24.45
N SER A 412 28.07 -13.64 25.61
CA SER A 412 29.40 -13.84 26.24
C SER A 412 30.34 -14.62 25.32
N ARG A 413 29.87 -15.75 24.76
CA ARG A 413 30.64 -16.59 23.82
C ARG A 413 31.07 -15.85 22.55
N TYR A 414 30.28 -14.87 22.09
CA TYR A 414 30.65 -14.04 20.94
C TYR A 414 31.69 -12.97 21.31
N ALA A 415 31.56 -12.32 22.46
CA ALA A 415 32.56 -11.37 22.97
C ALA A 415 33.92 -12.04 23.23
N ASP A 416 33.94 -13.21 23.88
CA ASP A 416 35.16 -13.99 24.17
C ASP A 416 35.88 -14.49 22.90
N LYS A 417 35.19 -14.53 21.76
CA LYS A 417 35.68 -15.08 20.48
C LYS A 417 36.12 -14.01 19.49
N HIS A 418 35.64 -12.77 19.61
CA HIS A 418 35.81 -11.73 18.59
C HIS A 418 36.08 -10.35 19.22
N ASP A 419 37.31 -9.85 19.07
CA ASP A 419 37.78 -8.57 19.63
C ASP A 419 36.94 -7.35 19.22
N ASN A 420 36.18 -7.45 18.11
CA ASN A 420 35.30 -6.39 17.62
C ASN A 420 33.84 -6.51 18.12
N ILE A 421 33.53 -7.45 19.01
CA ILE A 421 32.22 -7.56 19.68
C ILE A 421 32.34 -7.07 21.13
N LYS A 422 31.59 -6.02 21.44
CA LYS A 422 31.47 -5.44 22.80
C LYS A 422 30.09 -5.75 23.34
N VAL A 423 30.01 -6.33 24.54
CA VAL A 423 28.74 -6.64 25.21
C VAL A 423 28.68 -5.94 26.57
N THR A 424 27.51 -5.41 26.93
CA THR A 424 27.20 -5.01 28.31
C THR A 424 25.92 -5.69 28.79
N PHE A 425 25.90 -6.06 30.07
CA PHE A 425 24.77 -6.72 30.71
C PHE A 425 24.15 -5.79 31.75
N ARG A 426 22.91 -5.37 31.52
CA ARG A 426 22.21 -4.47 32.44
C ARG A 426 21.66 -5.25 33.64
N ARG A 427 21.45 -4.56 34.75
CA ARG A 427 21.03 -5.14 36.05
C ARG A 427 19.50 -5.15 36.26
N ARG A 428 18.76 -4.60 35.32
CA ARG A 428 17.31 -4.50 35.26
C ARG A 428 16.92 -4.18 33.83
N ASN A 429 15.75 -4.63 33.41
CA ASN A 429 15.10 -4.10 32.21
C ASN A 429 14.84 -2.59 32.41
N GLY A 430 15.01 -1.81 31.35
CA GLY A 430 14.71 -0.38 31.30
C GLY A 430 14.19 0.06 29.92
N HIS A 431 13.73 -0.90 29.11
CA HIS A 431 13.20 -0.75 27.77
C HIS A 431 14.18 -0.16 26.72
N ILE A 432 13.70 -0.16 25.48
CA ILE A 432 14.48 0.05 24.26
C ILE A 432 15.37 1.31 24.31
N SER A 433 14.83 2.49 24.63
CA SER A 433 15.57 3.76 24.66
C SER A 433 16.76 3.72 25.60
N ALA A 434 16.58 3.16 26.80
CA ALA A 434 17.67 3.02 27.76
C ALA A 434 18.66 1.94 27.34
N ASN A 435 18.20 0.85 26.71
CA ASN A 435 19.06 -0.25 26.27
C ASN A 435 19.96 0.17 25.10
N SER A 436 19.39 0.83 24.08
CA SER A 436 20.13 1.38 22.95
C SER A 436 21.14 2.43 23.38
N ASN A 437 20.84 3.25 24.40
CA ASN A 437 21.83 4.15 25.02
C ASN A 437 22.98 3.40 25.70
N SER A 438 22.75 2.24 26.31
CA SER A 438 23.81 1.39 26.85
C SER A 438 24.68 0.75 25.76
N ALA A 439 24.11 0.43 24.60
CA ALA A 439 24.88 -0.01 23.43
C ALA A 439 25.68 1.15 22.79
N ILE A 440 25.10 2.35 22.64
CA ILE A 440 25.80 3.57 22.17
C ILE A 440 26.98 3.93 23.08
N ALA A 441 26.90 3.68 24.38
CA ALA A 441 28.00 3.92 25.33
C ALA A 441 29.23 3.00 25.10
N LEU A 442 29.08 1.89 24.37
CA LEU A 442 30.19 1.03 23.93
C LEU A 442 30.78 1.48 22.59
N ALA A 443 30.03 2.24 21.79
CA ALA A 443 30.36 2.61 20.42
C ALA A 443 31.48 3.64 20.33
N SER A 444 32.43 3.38 19.44
CA SER A 444 33.63 4.18 19.17
C SER A 444 33.89 4.40 17.68
N GLY A 445 32.92 4.09 16.83
CA GLY A 445 32.92 4.45 15.41
C GLY A 445 32.53 5.92 15.16
N ASP A 446 32.84 6.40 13.96
CA ASP A 446 32.41 7.71 13.44
C ASP A 446 30.87 7.76 13.24
N TYR A 447 30.27 6.60 12.94
CA TYR A 447 28.82 6.42 12.75
C TYR A 447 28.31 5.22 13.57
N ILE A 448 27.12 5.36 14.15
CA ILE A 448 26.32 4.24 14.66
C ILE A 448 25.36 3.72 13.58
N VAL A 449 25.12 2.42 13.60
CA VAL A 449 24.25 1.70 12.66
C VAL A 449 23.23 0.95 13.51
N LEU A 450 21.94 1.32 13.44
CA LEU A 450 20.90 0.74 14.30
C LEU A 450 20.43 -0.61 13.72
N VAL A 451 20.46 -1.68 14.52
CA VAL A 451 20.06 -3.03 14.09
C VAL A 451 19.26 -3.70 15.19
N ASP A 452 18.06 -4.15 14.88
CA ASP A 452 17.23 -4.92 15.81
C ASP A 452 17.73 -6.37 15.91
N HIS A 453 17.58 -6.94 17.10
CA HIS A 453 18.36 -8.10 17.57
C HIS A 453 18.09 -9.44 16.86
N ASP A 454 17.08 -9.49 16.00
CA ASP A 454 16.55 -10.62 15.25
C ASP A 454 16.62 -10.41 13.73
N ASP A 455 16.97 -9.22 13.24
CA ASP A 455 17.02 -8.89 11.80
C ASP A 455 18.34 -9.29 11.12
N ILE A 456 18.39 -9.18 9.79
CA ILE A 456 19.56 -9.54 8.97
C ILE A 456 20.07 -8.33 8.19
N ILE A 457 21.38 -8.09 8.26
CA ILE A 457 22.09 -7.08 7.45
C ILE A 457 22.83 -7.78 6.30
N PRO A 458 22.60 -7.42 5.01
CA PRO A 458 23.36 -7.98 3.90
C PRO A 458 24.85 -7.62 4.00
N ASP A 459 25.73 -8.55 3.61
CA ASP A 459 27.19 -8.50 3.83
C ASP A 459 27.96 -7.41 3.05
N TYR A 460 27.29 -6.73 2.13
CA TYR A 460 27.80 -5.56 1.41
C TYR A 460 27.41 -4.21 2.02
N SER A 461 26.57 -4.18 3.07
CA SER A 461 25.93 -2.95 3.55
C SER A 461 26.92 -1.86 3.96
N LEU A 462 27.89 -2.19 4.82
CA LEU A 462 28.89 -1.21 5.26
C LEU A 462 29.82 -0.76 4.12
N PHE A 463 30.05 -1.58 3.10
CA PHE A 463 30.77 -1.16 1.89
C PHE A 463 29.96 -0.13 1.10
N VAL A 464 28.67 -0.36 0.87
CA VAL A 464 27.80 0.57 0.16
C VAL A 464 27.72 1.91 0.90
N VAL A 465 27.50 1.90 2.22
CA VAL A 465 27.46 3.13 3.04
C VAL A 465 28.79 3.89 2.94
N ALA A 466 29.94 3.20 3.06
CA ALA A 466 31.25 3.83 2.90
C ALA A 466 31.49 4.38 1.47
N TYR A 467 31.00 3.71 0.43
CA TYR A 467 31.09 4.17 -0.96
C TYR A 467 30.28 5.45 -1.21
N TYR A 468 29.06 5.53 -0.67
CA TYR A 468 28.26 6.76 -0.75
C TYR A 468 28.86 7.89 0.11
N LEU A 469 29.38 7.61 1.30
CA LEU A 469 30.11 8.59 2.14
C LEU A 469 31.44 9.10 1.54
N ASN A 470 32.00 8.44 0.52
CA ASN A 470 33.14 8.97 -0.25
C ASN A 470 32.71 9.98 -1.34
N GLN A 471 31.41 10.06 -1.64
CA GLN A 471 30.80 11.02 -2.57
C GLN A 471 30.06 12.14 -1.81
N HIS A 472 29.50 11.79 -0.64
CA HIS A 472 28.71 12.65 0.25
C HIS A 472 29.35 12.76 1.65
N PRO A 473 30.54 13.36 1.79
CA PRO A 473 31.21 13.51 3.09
C PRO A 473 30.48 14.44 4.07
N GLU A 474 29.51 15.22 3.59
CA GLU A 474 28.63 16.09 4.38
C GLU A 474 27.57 15.33 5.19
N ALA A 475 27.16 14.14 4.74
CA ALA A 475 26.04 13.41 5.32
C ALA A 475 26.26 13.06 6.81
N GLN A 476 25.21 13.22 7.63
CA GLN A 476 25.28 12.99 9.08
C GLN A 476 24.19 12.03 9.59
N VAL A 477 23.10 11.89 8.82
CA VAL A 477 22.14 10.80 8.91
C VAL A 477 22.06 10.12 7.55
N ILE A 478 22.07 8.80 7.51
CA ILE A 478 21.96 8.01 6.28
C ILE A 478 20.87 6.96 6.49
N PHE A 479 20.02 6.77 5.49
CA PHE A 479 18.97 5.75 5.49
C PHE A 479 18.92 5.00 4.16
N SER A 480 18.46 3.75 4.17
CA SER A 480 18.46 2.87 3.00
C SER A 480 17.06 2.45 2.56
N ASP A 481 16.97 1.84 1.38
CA ASP A 481 15.86 0.94 1.08
C ASP A 481 15.97 -0.33 1.96
N GLU A 482 14.86 -1.05 2.10
CA GLU A 482 14.75 -2.28 2.88
C GLU A 482 13.79 -3.26 2.21
N ASP A 483 13.83 -4.52 2.60
CA ASP A 483 12.77 -5.49 2.33
C ASP A 483 12.50 -6.38 3.55
N LYS A 484 11.45 -7.18 3.48
CA LYS A 484 11.09 -8.13 4.55
C LYS A 484 11.69 -9.49 4.27
N VAL A 485 12.02 -10.22 5.33
CA VAL A 485 12.44 -11.62 5.27
C VAL A 485 11.50 -12.51 6.11
N SER A 486 11.28 -13.75 5.66
CA SER A 486 10.52 -14.75 6.40
C SER A 486 11.15 -15.06 7.77
N ALA A 487 10.35 -15.54 8.72
CA ALA A 487 10.80 -15.84 10.09
C ALA A 487 12.03 -16.77 10.13
N ASN A 488 12.14 -17.68 9.16
CA ASN A 488 13.22 -18.66 9.01
C ASN A 488 14.33 -18.25 8.01
N GLY A 489 14.37 -16.98 7.56
CA GLY A 489 15.45 -16.43 6.73
C GLY A 489 15.43 -16.83 5.25
N ASP A 490 14.46 -17.63 4.79
CA ASP A 490 14.51 -18.32 3.49
C ASP A 490 13.97 -17.55 2.27
N ARG A 491 13.21 -16.47 2.48
CA ARG A 491 12.52 -15.72 1.41
C ARG A 491 12.45 -14.24 1.71
N ARG A 492 12.75 -13.41 0.71
CA ARG A 492 12.64 -11.93 0.77
C ARG A 492 11.44 -11.42 -0.03
N PHE A 493 10.74 -10.41 0.48
CA PHE A 493 9.48 -9.88 -0.09
C PHE A 493 9.17 -8.45 0.42
N ASP A 494 8.09 -7.83 -0.08
CA ASP A 494 7.63 -6.48 0.30
C ASP A 494 8.73 -5.40 0.39
N PRO A 495 9.48 -5.11 -0.69
CA PRO A 495 10.51 -4.07 -0.66
C PRO A 495 9.92 -2.68 -0.47
N TYR A 496 10.44 -1.95 0.52
CA TYR A 496 10.21 -0.52 0.68
C TYR A 496 11.37 0.25 0.04
N PHE A 497 11.16 0.61 -1.23
CA PHE A 497 12.01 1.55 -1.93
C PHE A 497 11.57 2.96 -1.58
N LYS A 498 12.40 3.66 -0.83
CA LYS A 498 12.14 5.00 -0.32
C LYS A 498 12.43 6.04 -1.41
N SER A 499 11.94 7.25 -1.18
CA SER A 499 12.40 8.44 -1.90
C SER A 499 13.67 8.99 -1.27
N ALA A 500 14.26 10.00 -1.93
CA ALA A 500 15.11 10.96 -1.23
C ALA A 500 14.37 11.55 0.00
N PHE A 501 15.14 12.19 0.89
CA PHE A 501 14.62 12.77 2.12
C PHE A 501 13.47 13.76 1.85
N SER A 502 12.37 13.57 2.57
CA SER A 502 11.15 14.38 2.44
C SER A 502 10.68 14.67 3.86
N ARG A 503 11.00 15.85 4.38
CA ARG A 503 10.79 16.17 5.80
C ARG A 503 9.30 16.17 6.18
N PHE A 504 8.42 16.47 5.21
CA PHE A 504 6.98 16.41 5.41
C PHE A 504 6.47 14.97 5.47
N LEU A 505 7.02 14.06 4.64
CA LEU A 505 6.74 12.63 4.76
C LEU A 505 7.26 12.09 6.11
N LEU A 506 8.43 12.57 6.56
CA LEU A 506 8.95 12.28 7.90
C LEU A 506 8.01 12.74 9.02
N TYR A 507 7.14 13.75 8.85
CA TYR A 507 6.12 14.07 9.87
C TYR A 507 4.95 13.09 9.91
N GLY A 508 4.74 12.33 8.82
CA GLY A 508 3.71 11.31 8.72
C GLY A 508 4.15 9.94 9.26
N HIS A 509 5.39 9.53 8.97
CA HIS A 509 5.98 8.28 9.47
C HIS A 509 7.52 8.33 9.50
N ASN A 510 8.16 7.44 10.26
CA ASN A 510 9.62 7.37 10.30
C ASN A 510 10.21 6.76 9.02
N MET A 511 10.40 7.57 7.98
CA MET A 511 11.04 7.13 6.73
C MET A 511 12.57 6.86 6.85
N VAL A 512 13.18 7.12 8.01
CA VAL A 512 14.64 6.94 8.23
C VAL A 512 14.97 5.52 8.72
N SER A 513 13.98 4.80 9.26
CA SER A 513 14.09 3.37 9.58
C SER A 513 13.48 2.52 8.45
N HIS A 514 14.01 1.35 8.09
CA HIS A 514 15.38 0.84 8.30
C HIS A 514 16.15 0.92 6.96
N LEU A 515 17.48 0.92 6.89
CA LEU A 515 18.50 0.95 7.96
C LEU A 515 18.86 2.39 8.36
N GLY A 516 18.61 2.77 9.62
CA GLY A 516 19.00 4.09 10.15
C GLY A 516 20.46 4.15 10.62
N ILE A 517 21.23 5.09 10.09
CA ILE A 517 22.67 5.29 10.39
C ILE A 517 22.89 6.75 10.78
N TYR A 518 23.61 6.98 11.89
CA TYR A 518 23.75 8.31 12.49
C TYR A 518 25.20 8.59 12.88
N LYS A 519 25.70 9.79 12.58
CA LYS A 519 27.05 10.23 12.97
C LYS A 519 27.17 10.29 14.49
N LYS A 520 28.13 9.57 15.08
CA LYS A 520 28.26 9.37 16.53
C LYS A 520 28.32 10.69 17.29
N SER A 521 29.04 11.68 16.75
CA SER A 521 29.17 13.03 17.34
C SER A 521 27.84 13.80 17.41
N LEU A 522 26.94 13.61 16.44
CA LEU A 522 25.61 14.23 16.43
C LEU A 522 24.71 13.58 17.49
N VAL A 523 24.76 12.26 17.60
CA VAL A 523 24.03 11.50 18.63
C VAL A 523 24.52 11.85 20.04
N ASP A 524 25.82 12.06 20.22
CA ASP A 524 26.42 12.50 21.49
C ASP A 524 26.05 13.95 21.84
N GLN A 525 26.04 14.87 20.87
CA GLN A 525 25.52 16.24 21.03
C GLN A 525 24.04 16.23 21.45
N LEU A 526 23.27 15.25 20.98
CA LEU A 526 21.85 15.05 21.30
C LEU A 526 21.58 14.25 22.58
N GLY A 527 22.62 13.71 23.23
CA GLY A 527 22.46 12.88 24.44
C GLY A 527 21.82 11.50 24.19
N GLY A 528 21.84 11.00 22.95
CA GLY A 528 21.26 9.70 22.58
C GLY A 528 19.73 9.68 22.47
N PHE A 529 19.13 8.54 22.79
CA PHE A 529 17.67 8.32 22.80
C PHE A 529 17.02 8.92 24.04
N ARG A 530 15.86 9.59 23.89
CA ARG A 530 15.08 10.08 25.04
C ARG A 530 14.31 8.94 25.70
N LEU A 531 14.32 8.90 27.02
CA LEU A 531 13.47 7.98 27.80
C LEU A 531 12.03 8.48 27.83
N GLY A 532 11.06 7.57 27.84
CA GLY A 532 9.62 7.91 27.77
C GLY A 532 9.08 8.03 26.35
N LEU A 533 9.87 7.65 25.33
CA LEU A 533 9.49 7.57 23.92
C LEU A 533 9.75 6.17 23.35
N GLU A 534 9.70 5.16 24.20
CA GLU A 534 9.82 3.76 23.81
C GLU A 534 8.80 3.42 22.72
N GLY A 535 9.21 2.71 21.67
CA GLY A 535 8.38 2.42 20.49
C GLY A 535 8.37 3.54 19.43
N SER A 536 9.05 4.66 19.65
CA SER A 536 9.33 5.71 18.65
C SER A 536 10.63 6.49 18.94
N GLN A 537 11.57 5.86 19.65
CA GLN A 537 12.83 6.48 20.09
C GLN A 537 13.77 6.79 18.90
N ASP A 538 13.74 5.97 17.87
CA ASP A 538 14.45 6.15 16.60
C ASP A 538 13.85 7.31 15.77
N TYR A 539 12.53 7.39 15.72
CA TYR A 539 11.79 8.49 15.10
C TYR A 539 12.09 9.83 15.78
N ASP A 540 12.09 9.84 17.13
CA ASP A 540 12.54 10.99 17.93
C ASP A 540 14.00 11.38 17.67
N LEU A 541 14.90 10.40 17.52
CA LEU A 541 16.30 10.67 17.19
C LEU A 541 16.44 11.27 15.78
N ALA A 542 15.71 10.76 14.79
CA ALA A 542 15.69 11.30 13.43
C ALA A 542 15.21 12.77 13.40
N LEU A 543 14.08 13.07 14.05
CA LEU A 543 13.56 14.43 14.17
C LEU A 543 14.54 15.37 14.90
N ARG A 544 15.17 14.90 15.98
CA ARG A 544 16.21 15.68 16.70
C ARG A 544 17.51 15.85 15.93
N CYS A 545 17.83 14.96 15.00
CA CYS A 545 18.93 15.18 14.07
C CYS A 545 18.58 16.27 13.06
N HIS A 546 17.36 16.25 12.50
CA HIS A 546 16.85 17.27 11.58
C HIS A 546 16.87 18.68 12.18
N ASP A 547 16.53 18.83 13.47
CA ASP A 547 16.65 20.09 14.22
C ASP A 547 18.06 20.74 14.16
N ILE A 548 19.11 19.93 13.97
CA ILE A 548 20.52 20.38 13.99
C ILE A 548 21.13 20.46 12.59
N VAL A 549 20.87 19.46 11.74
CA VAL A 549 21.56 19.33 10.43
C VAL A 549 20.72 19.75 9.23
N GLY A 550 19.42 19.99 9.42
CA GLY A 550 18.49 20.25 8.32
C GLY A 550 18.38 19.08 7.34
N ASP A 551 17.78 19.33 6.17
CA ASP A 551 17.57 18.32 5.14
C ASP A 551 18.87 17.84 4.49
N GLU A 552 19.81 18.75 4.20
CA GLU A 552 21.11 18.45 3.56
C GLU A 552 22.01 17.50 4.38
N GLY A 553 21.71 17.31 5.67
CA GLY A 553 22.39 16.33 6.50
C GLY A 553 21.90 14.89 6.34
N PHE A 554 20.83 14.65 5.58
CA PHE A 554 20.19 13.34 5.37
C PHE A 554 20.48 12.78 3.97
N LEU A 555 21.07 11.60 3.91
CA LEU A 555 21.37 10.88 2.67
C LEU A 555 20.51 9.63 2.53
N HIS A 556 19.76 9.52 1.42
CA HIS A 556 19.14 8.26 1.01
C HIS A 556 20.14 7.43 0.20
N ILE A 557 20.24 6.14 0.50
CA ILE A 557 20.90 5.15 -0.35
C ILE A 557 19.82 4.26 -0.97
N PRO A 558 19.58 4.33 -2.29
CA PRO A 558 18.51 3.61 -2.98
C PRO A 558 18.86 2.13 -3.27
N HIS A 559 19.37 1.44 -2.25
CA HIS A 559 19.76 0.03 -2.27
C HIS A 559 19.29 -0.63 -0.98
N ILE A 560 18.93 -1.91 -1.05
CA ILE A 560 18.41 -2.65 0.09
C ILE A 560 19.57 -3.06 1.01
N LEU A 561 19.71 -2.36 2.14
CA LEU A 561 20.76 -2.59 3.14
C LEU A 561 20.20 -3.15 4.48
N TYR A 562 18.95 -3.62 4.47
CA TYR A 562 18.26 -4.18 5.63
C TYR A 562 17.26 -5.26 5.20
N HIS A 563 17.13 -6.33 6.00
CA HIS A 563 16.10 -7.36 5.83
C HIS A 563 15.33 -7.52 7.14
N TRP A 564 14.12 -6.95 7.19
CA TRP A 564 13.27 -6.92 8.38
C TRP A 564 12.47 -8.23 8.54
N ARG A 565 12.63 -8.93 9.66
CA ARG A 565 12.08 -10.27 9.86
C ARG A 565 10.62 -10.24 10.31
N THR A 566 9.74 -10.83 9.51
CA THR A 566 8.35 -11.05 9.90
C THR A 566 8.23 -12.30 10.79
N ILE A 567 8.34 -12.12 12.11
CA ILE A 567 8.04 -13.18 13.09
C ILE A 567 6.53 -13.18 13.37
N PRO A 568 5.87 -14.35 13.50
CA PRO A 568 4.48 -14.45 13.93
C PRO A 568 4.25 -13.83 15.32
N GLY A 569 3.96 -12.53 15.35
CA GLY A 569 3.69 -11.75 16.56
C GLY A 569 4.62 -10.58 16.83
N SER A 570 5.76 -10.42 16.14
CA SER A 570 6.63 -9.23 16.31
C SER A 570 5.95 -7.96 15.79
N THR A 571 5.05 -8.08 14.81
CA THR A 571 4.09 -7.03 14.43
C THR A 571 2.97 -6.84 15.47
N SER A 572 3.39 -6.35 16.65
CA SER A 572 2.55 -5.67 17.63
C SER A 572 1.49 -6.53 18.35
N LEU A 573 1.91 -7.61 19.03
CA LEU A 573 1.04 -8.41 19.93
C LEU A 573 0.69 -7.72 21.26
N SER A 574 -0.05 -6.62 21.19
CA SER A 574 -1.15 -6.29 22.11
C SER A 574 -1.82 -4.98 21.68
N ALA A 575 -3.08 -4.79 22.06
CA ALA A 575 -3.74 -3.48 21.94
C ALA A 575 -2.98 -2.41 22.77
N ASP A 576 -2.47 -2.82 23.93
CA ASP A 576 -1.72 -1.97 24.86
C ASP A 576 -0.39 -1.50 24.26
N GLN A 577 0.40 -2.39 23.64
CA GLN A 577 1.66 -2.00 22.98
C GLN A 577 1.45 -1.04 21.80
N LYS A 578 0.34 -1.16 21.06
CA LYS A 578 -0.01 -0.21 19.98
C LYS A 578 -0.33 1.20 20.51
N SER A 579 -0.82 1.31 21.75
CA SER A 579 -1.22 2.60 22.33
C SER A 579 -0.04 3.51 22.69
N TYR A 580 0.98 2.98 23.38
CA TYR A 580 2.09 3.83 23.84
C TYR A 580 3.00 4.30 22.70
N ALA A 581 3.22 3.45 21.69
CA ALA A 581 4.07 3.80 20.55
C ALA A 581 3.45 4.94 19.71
N VAL A 582 2.13 4.95 19.55
CA VAL A 582 1.40 6.05 18.89
C VAL A 582 1.51 7.36 19.69
N ILE A 583 1.38 7.29 21.03
CA ILE A 583 1.58 8.46 21.91
C ILE A 583 3.05 8.94 21.87
N ALA A 584 4.02 8.03 21.82
CA ALA A 584 5.44 8.36 21.70
C ALA A 584 5.76 9.06 20.36
N ALA A 585 5.18 8.59 19.25
CA ALA A 585 5.28 9.28 17.96
C ALA A 585 4.67 10.69 18.03
N GLU A 586 3.45 10.84 18.56
CA GLU A 586 2.81 12.15 18.75
C GLU A 586 3.67 13.11 19.60
N MET A 587 4.27 12.62 20.69
CA MET A 587 5.19 13.38 21.55
C MET A 587 6.52 13.72 20.86
N ALA A 588 7.03 12.86 19.98
CA ALA A 588 8.24 13.12 19.20
C ALA A 588 8.00 14.23 18.16
N ILE A 589 6.91 14.13 17.39
CA ILE A 589 6.54 15.05 16.31
C ILE A 589 6.10 16.41 16.86
N ASN A 590 5.22 16.46 17.87
CA ASN A 590 4.82 17.73 18.49
C ASN A 590 6.02 18.43 19.14
N GLY A 591 6.89 17.68 19.83
CA GLY A 591 8.12 18.23 20.37
C GLY A 591 9.07 18.78 19.29
N HIS A 592 9.06 18.21 18.07
CA HIS A 592 9.82 18.76 16.93
C HIS A 592 9.22 20.07 16.43
N PHE A 593 7.90 20.15 16.26
CA PHE A 593 7.22 21.40 15.87
C PHE A 593 7.40 22.51 16.91
N GLU A 594 7.38 22.19 18.21
CA GLU A 594 7.71 23.13 19.29
C GLU A 594 9.15 23.66 19.18
N ARG A 595 10.15 22.78 19.03
CA ARG A 595 11.58 23.18 18.94
C ARG A 595 11.89 23.99 17.68
N THR A 596 11.20 23.73 16.57
CA THR A 596 11.40 24.39 15.28
C THR A 596 10.41 25.54 15.01
N ASN A 597 9.52 25.86 15.96
CA ASN A 597 8.47 26.87 15.84
C ASN A 597 7.64 26.72 14.53
N ARG A 598 7.26 25.47 14.19
CA ARG A 598 6.42 25.18 13.03
C ARG A 598 4.94 25.29 13.41
N PRO A 599 4.07 25.91 12.58
CA PRO A 599 2.63 26.12 12.88
C PRO A 599 1.77 24.85 12.72
N LEU A 600 2.33 23.68 13.03
CA LEU A 600 1.72 22.36 12.84
C LEU A 600 1.56 21.64 14.18
N ARG A 601 0.65 20.67 14.21
CA ARG A 601 0.52 19.68 15.27
C ARG A 601 0.28 18.29 14.69
N SER A 602 0.90 17.30 15.30
CA SER A 602 0.56 15.88 15.14
C SER A 602 -0.81 15.62 15.74
N VAL A 603 -1.59 14.73 15.11
CA VAL A 603 -2.84 14.20 15.67
C VAL A 603 -2.92 12.69 15.44
N ASN A 604 -3.39 11.98 16.47
CA ASN A 604 -3.58 10.54 16.43
C ASN A 604 -4.66 10.09 15.42
N GLY A 605 -4.50 8.86 14.90
CA GLY A 605 -5.63 8.08 14.38
C GLY A 605 -5.72 7.87 12.86
N LEU A 606 -4.63 8.03 12.09
CA LEU A 606 -4.64 7.69 10.66
C LEU A 606 -4.53 6.18 10.42
N ALA A 607 -3.44 5.54 10.88
CA ALA A 607 -3.29 4.08 10.91
C ALA A 607 -2.18 3.67 11.92
N PRO A 608 -2.02 2.39 12.28
CA PRO A 608 -0.85 1.95 13.06
C PRO A 608 0.45 2.31 12.33
N GLY A 609 1.30 3.12 12.98
CA GLY A 609 2.55 3.63 12.39
C GLY A 609 2.42 4.81 11.43
N LEU A 610 1.20 5.28 11.13
CA LEU A 610 0.95 6.47 10.28
C LEU A 610 0.27 7.57 11.10
N THR A 611 0.80 8.78 11.01
CA THR A 611 0.38 9.94 11.80
C THR A 611 -0.22 11.01 10.88
N ALA A 612 -1.29 11.68 11.32
CA ALA A 612 -1.85 12.82 10.61
C ALA A 612 -1.31 14.14 11.18
N VAL A 613 -1.22 15.15 10.33
CA VAL A 613 -0.63 16.46 10.65
C VAL A 613 -1.61 17.56 10.25
N LYS A 614 -1.85 18.53 11.14
CA LYS A 614 -2.85 19.59 10.95
C LYS A 614 -2.31 20.95 11.42
N PRO A 615 -2.93 22.08 11.01
CA PRO A 615 -2.68 23.39 11.60
C PRO A 615 -2.76 23.39 13.13
N ALA A 616 -1.83 24.12 13.76
CA ALA A 616 -1.85 24.37 15.19
C ALA A 616 -2.86 25.46 15.58
N PHE A 617 -3.21 26.36 14.66
CA PHE A 617 -4.11 27.49 14.86
C PHE A 617 -4.71 27.96 13.52
N GLU A 618 -5.66 28.89 13.58
CA GLU A 618 -6.26 29.53 12.40
C GLU A 618 -5.41 30.68 11.86
N LEU A 619 -5.30 30.78 10.53
CA LEU A 619 -4.71 31.92 9.82
C LEU A 619 -5.75 32.61 8.92
N ASP A 620 -5.64 33.93 8.78
CA ASP A 620 -6.55 34.80 8.04
C ASP A 620 -5.92 35.48 6.80
N THR A 621 -4.70 35.09 6.41
CA THR A 621 -3.97 35.57 5.22
C THR A 621 -4.86 35.60 3.97
N PHE A 622 -4.87 36.71 3.23
CA PHE A 622 -5.88 36.93 2.19
C PHE A 622 -5.61 36.06 0.94
N VAL A 623 -6.62 35.31 0.49
CA VAL A 623 -6.53 34.37 -0.65
C VAL A 623 -7.37 34.86 -1.84
N SER A 624 -6.77 34.94 -3.04
CA SER A 624 -7.54 35.07 -4.28
C SER A 624 -7.68 33.70 -4.95
N ILE A 625 -8.90 33.16 -4.96
CA ILE A 625 -9.26 31.95 -5.71
C ILE A 625 -9.52 32.38 -7.16
N ILE A 626 -8.89 31.73 -8.14
CA ILE A 626 -9.00 32.02 -9.57
C ILE A 626 -9.65 30.82 -10.24
N ILE A 627 -10.80 31.06 -10.87
CA ILE A 627 -11.61 30.03 -11.55
C ILE A 627 -11.80 30.42 -13.02
N PRO A 628 -10.93 29.96 -13.93
CA PRO A 628 -11.16 30.07 -15.37
C PRO A 628 -12.38 29.24 -15.78
N THR A 629 -13.27 29.80 -16.59
CA THR A 629 -14.51 29.12 -16.99
C THR A 629 -14.99 29.55 -18.37
N ARG A 630 -15.77 28.69 -19.03
CA ARG A 630 -16.50 29.02 -20.25
C ARG A 630 -17.68 28.06 -20.43
N ASP A 631 -18.89 28.61 -20.58
CA ASP A 631 -20.09 27.85 -21.01
C ASP A 631 -20.32 26.54 -20.21
N GLY A 632 -20.31 26.61 -18.88
CA GLY A 632 -20.32 25.43 -17.99
C GLY A 632 -21.14 25.60 -16.69
N LEU A 633 -22.41 26.00 -16.79
CA LEU A 633 -23.24 26.29 -15.62
C LEU A 633 -23.48 25.06 -14.70
N ASP A 634 -23.50 23.83 -15.24
CA ASP A 634 -23.68 22.59 -14.46
C ASP A 634 -22.43 22.17 -13.66
N VAL A 635 -21.28 22.79 -13.93
CA VAL A 635 -20.01 22.55 -13.21
C VAL A 635 -19.62 23.73 -12.32
N LEU A 636 -19.59 24.96 -12.87
CA LEU A 636 -19.17 26.16 -12.15
C LEU A 636 -20.05 26.44 -10.93
N ARG A 637 -21.37 26.23 -11.04
CA ARG A 637 -22.27 26.50 -9.94
C ARG A 637 -22.01 25.55 -8.75
N PRO A 638 -21.96 24.22 -8.91
CA PRO A 638 -21.51 23.34 -7.84
C PRO A 638 -20.16 23.72 -7.24
N CYS A 639 -19.18 24.17 -8.03
CA CYS A 639 -17.90 24.65 -7.51
C CYS A 639 -18.07 25.83 -6.53
N ILE A 640 -18.81 26.87 -6.94
CA ILE A 640 -19.08 28.06 -6.12
C ILE A 640 -19.95 27.72 -4.91
N ASP A 641 -21.01 26.94 -5.09
CA ASP A 641 -21.93 26.52 -4.02
C ASP A 641 -21.16 25.65 -2.98
N ALA A 642 -20.23 24.79 -3.42
CA ALA A 642 -19.38 23.98 -2.53
C ALA A 642 -18.38 24.83 -1.72
N ILE A 643 -17.74 25.84 -2.34
CA ILE A 643 -16.87 26.80 -1.65
C ILE A 643 -17.68 27.61 -0.62
N ALA A 644 -18.83 28.16 -1.01
CA ALA A 644 -19.68 28.97 -0.14
C ALA A 644 -20.18 28.20 1.09
N ALA A 645 -20.45 26.89 0.93
CA ALA A 645 -20.84 26.00 2.03
C ALA A 645 -19.74 25.76 3.09
N ARG A 646 -18.49 26.14 2.83
CA ARG A 646 -17.39 26.10 3.84
C ARG A 646 -17.21 27.43 4.57
N HIS A 647 -18.08 28.42 4.33
CA HIS A 647 -18.06 29.75 4.98
C HIS A 647 -16.67 30.44 4.99
N PRO A 648 -15.98 30.55 3.83
CA PRO A 648 -14.59 30.99 3.78
C PRO A 648 -14.39 32.44 4.25
N SER A 649 -13.43 32.63 5.15
CA SER A 649 -12.96 33.92 5.63
C SER A 649 -11.77 34.44 4.82
N SER A 650 -11.61 35.76 4.72
CA SER A 650 -10.46 36.41 4.07
C SER A 650 -10.12 35.86 2.66
N ILE A 651 -11.13 35.83 1.79
CA ILE A 651 -10.98 35.47 0.37
C ILE A 651 -11.55 36.51 -0.59
N GLU A 652 -11.16 36.42 -1.86
CA GLU A 652 -12.01 36.76 -3.00
C GLU A 652 -11.99 35.62 -4.04
N ILE A 653 -13.06 35.52 -4.85
CA ILE A 653 -13.14 34.61 -6.00
C ILE A 653 -13.11 35.44 -7.29
N LEU A 654 -12.18 35.14 -8.18
CA LEU A 654 -12.04 35.72 -9.51
C LEU A 654 -12.47 34.71 -10.56
N ILE A 655 -13.70 34.86 -11.05
CA ILE A 655 -14.23 34.01 -12.12
C ILE A 655 -13.78 34.62 -13.45
N VAL A 656 -13.04 33.86 -14.25
CA VAL A 656 -12.41 34.34 -15.48
C VAL A 656 -13.14 33.76 -16.69
N ASP A 657 -14.14 34.50 -17.15
CA ASP A 657 -15.04 34.13 -18.24
C ASP A 657 -14.34 34.23 -19.61
N ASN A 658 -13.95 33.08 -20.18
CA ASN A 658 -13.27 32.97 -21.47
C ASN A 658 -14.24 32.99 -22.67
N GLY A 659 -15.12 34.00 -22.70
CA GLY A 659 -15.94 34.27 -23.87
C GLY A 659 -17.26 33.50 -23.91
N SER A 660 -17.87 33.20 -22.74
CA SER A 660 -19.14 32.48 -22.66
C SER A 660 -20.25 33.14 -23.49
N GLN A 661 -21.13 32.30 -24.03
CA GLN A 661 -22.24 32.64 -24.92
C GLN A 661 -23.59 32.05 -24.48
N ASP A 662 -23.61 31.03 -23.60
CA ASP A 662 -24.87 30.49 -23.05
C ASP A 662 -25.61 31.58 -22.24
N PRO A 663 -26.89 31.90 -22.57
CA PRO A 663 -27.70 32.84 -21.82
C PRO A 663 -27.89 32.47 -20.33
N GLN A 664 -27.88 31.18 -19.95
CA GLN A 664 -28.05 30.79 -18.55
C GLN A 664 -26.77 31.06 -17.75
N MET A 665 -25.62 30.65 -18.26
CA MET A 665 -24.29 30.98 -17.76
C MET A 665 -24.09 32.49 -17.62
N LEU A 666 -24.42 33.28 -18.65
CA LEU A 666 -24.31 34.74 -18.61
C LEU A 666 -25.23 35.37 -17.55
N ALA A 667 -26.46 34.88 -17.39
CA ALA A 667 -27.37 35.36 -16.35
C ALA A 667 -26.88 35.00 -14.93
N TYR A 668 -26.26 33.83 -14.76
CA TYR A 668 -25.65 33.42 -13.50
C TYR A 668 -24.43 34.29 -13.15
N LEU A 669 -23.52 34.50 -14.11
CA LEU A 669 -22.36 35.40 -13.95
C LEU A 669 -22.76 36.84 -13.61
N GLU A 670 -23.89 37.32 -14.13
CA GLU A 670 -24.44 38.63 -13.72
C GLU A 670 -24.89 38.62 -12.25
N SER A 671 -25.65 37.60 -11.83
CA SER A 671 -26.15 37.48 -10.45
C SER A 671 -25.05 37.34 -9.38
N LEU A 672 -23.89 36.78 -9.75
CA LEU A 672 -22.76 36.62 -8.85
C LEU A 672 -22.08 37.96 -8.48
N LYS A 673 -22.34 39.05 -9.20
CA LYS A 673 -21.77 40.39 -8.90
C LYS A 673 -22.30 41.00 -7.60
N ASP A 674 -23.46 40.55 -7.11
CA ASP A 674 -24.03 40.98 -5.84
C ASP A 674 -23.33 40.33 -4.62
N HIS A 675 -22.48 39.31 -4.83
CA HIS A 675 -21.73 38.66 -3.77
C HIS A 675 -20.46 39.44 -3.42
N ALA A 676 -20.37 39.94 -2.18
CA ALA A 676 -19.33 40.88 -1.73
C ALA A 676 -17.86 40.41 -1.90
N TYR A 677 -17.60 39.12 -2.10
CA TYR A 677 -16.26 38.55 -2.32
C TYR A 677 -16.06 37.94 -3.71
N ILE A 678 -17.02 38.02 -4.64
CA ILE A 678 -16.91 37.45 -5.99
C ILE A 678 -16.72 38.58 -7.01
N ARG A 679 -15.81 38.38 -7.97
CA ARG A 679 -15.60 39.29 -9.11
C ARG A 679 -15.52 38.48 -10.41
N VAL A 680 -16.35 38.84 -11.39
CA VAL A 680 -16.25 38.28 -12.74
C VAL A 680 -15.32 39.16 -13.58
N LEU A 681 -14.33 38.54 -14.19
CA LEU A 681 -13.40 39.13 -15.15
C LEU A 681 -13.67 38.50 -16.52
N ARG A 682 -13.82 39.31 -17.57
CA ARG A 682 -14.05 38.84 -18.93
C ARG A 682 -12.72 38.75 -19.69
N TYR A 683 -12.47 37.63 -20.37
CA TYR A 683 -11.25 37.36 -21.13
C TYR A 683 -11.59 36.81 -22.53
N ASP A 684 -12.07 37.70 -23.41
CA ASP A 684 -12.41 37.38 -24.81
C ASP A 684 -11.15 37.21 -25.69
N GLN A 685 -10.42 36.11 -25.47
CA GLN A 685 -9.24 35.70 -26.24
C GLN A 685 -9.27 34.17 -26.51
N PRO A 686 -8.51 33.65 -27.49
CA PRO A 686 -8.37 32.20 -27.67
C PRO A 686 -7.85 31.50 -26.41
N PHE A 687 -8.40 30.32 -26.09
CA PHE A 687 -8.07 29.62 -24.85
C PHE A 687 -6.56 29.31 -24.73
N ASN A 688 -6.00 29.66 -23.58
CA ASN A 688 -4.65 29.36 -23.13
C ASN A 688 -4.69 29.42 -21.59
N PHE A 689 -4.48 28.28 -20.93
CA PHE A 689 -4.60 28.14 -19.48
C PHE A 689 -3.57 29.00 -18.73
N SER A 690 -2.34 29.08 -19.26
CA SER A 690 -1.28 29.91 -18.69
C SER A 690 -1.65 31.40 -18.75
N GLU A 691 -2.07 31.88 -19.92
CA GLU A 691 -2.38 33.32 -20.12
C GLU A 691 -3.60 33.79 -19.33
N ILE A 692 -4.67 32.98 -19.25
CA ILE A 692 -5.89 33.38 -18.52
C ILE A 692 -5.64 33.46 -17.01
N ASN A 693 -4.83 32.55 -16.46
CA ASN A 693 -4.40 32.61 -15.06
C ASN A 693 -3.41 33.77 -14.80
N ASN A 694 -2.42 33.98 -15.68
CA ASN A 694 -1.51 35.13 -15.62
C ASN A 694 -2.26 36.48 -15.74
N PHE A 695 -3.36 36.54 -16.49
CA PHE A 695 -4.28 37.68 -16.53
C PHE A 695 -4.98 37.88 -15.19
N ALA A 696 -5.58 36.83 -14.62
CA ALA A 696 -6.31 36.93 -13.36
C ALA A 696 -5.43 37.29 -12.14
N VAL A 697 -4.18 36.78 -12.05
CA VAL A 697 -3.25 37.13 -10.96
C VAL A 697 -2.90 38.63 -10.93
N ARG A 698 -2.81 39.27 -12.10
CA ARG A 698 -2.62 40.74 -12.18
C ARG A 698 -3.80 41.53 -11.61
N HIS A 699 -4.98 40.91 -11.51
CA HIS A 699 -6.17 41.48 -10.88
C HIS A 699 -6.43 40.99 -9.45
N ALA A 700 -5.65 40.01 -8.95
CA ALA A 700 -5.78 39.42 -7.62
C ALA A 700 -5.21 40.31 -6.51
N LYS A 701 -5.92 40.36 -5.37
CA LYS A 701 -5.51 41.05 -4.14
C LYS A 701 -4.85 40.14 -3.11
N GLY A 702 -4.98 38.82 -3.27
CA GLY A 702 -4.44 37.81 -2.36
C GLY A 702 -2.92 37.87 -2.23
N GLU A 703 -2.45 37.66 -1.00
CA GLU A 703 -1.05 37.29 -0.72
C GLU A 703 -0.80 35.84 -1.17
N ILE A 704 -1.83 35.01 -1.07
CA ILE A 704 -1.91 33.66 -1.63
C ILE A 704 -2.84 33.67 -2.84
N ILE A 705 -2.43 33.00 -3.91
CA ILE A 705 -3.28 32.66 -5.05
C ILE A 705 -3.68 31.19 -4.92
N CYS A 706 -4.94 30.87 -5.23
CA CYS A 706 -5.43 29.51 -5.42
C CYS A 706 -5.92 29.39 -6.87
N PHE A 707 -5.28 28.57 -7.69
CA PHE A 707 -5.79 28.19 -9.01
C PHE A 707 -6.72 27.00 -8.85
N LEU A 708 -7.91 27.07 -9.45
CA LEU A 708 -8.98 26.09 -9.26
C LEU A 708 -9.77 25.89 -10.56
N ASN A 709 -10.01 24.64 -10.98
CA ASN A 709 -10.86 24.35 -12.14
C ASN A 709 -12.35 24.54 -11.83
N ASP A 710 -13.15 24.93 -12.82
CA ASP A 710 -14.60 25.14 -12.69
C ASP A 710 -15.42 23.85 -12.53
N ASP A 711 -14.82 22.67 -12.75
CA ASP A 711 -15.41 21.35 -12.54
C ASP A 711 -14.96 20.63 -11.26
N THR A 712 -14.49 21.39 -10.27
CA THR A 712 -14.15 20.91 -8.92
C THR A 712 -15.25 21.20 -7.89
N GLU A 713 -15.37 20.35 -6.87
CA GLU A 713 -16.17 20.59 -5.65
C GLU A 713 -15.30 20.31 -4.42
N VAL A 714 -15.09 21.32 -3.57
CA VAL A 714 -14.30 21.14 -2.35
C VAL A 714 -15.05 20.29 -1.33
N VAL A 715 -14.38 19.27 -0.76
CA VAL A 715 -14.92 18.37 0.26
C VAL A 715 -14.51 18.85 1.65
N SER A 716 -13.21 19.05 1.87
CA SER A 716 -12.64 19.44 3.16
C SER A 716 -13.15 20.77 3.68
N THR A 717 -13.39 20.86 5.00
CA THR A 717 -13.85 22.11 5.64
C THR A 717 -12.70 23.10 5.87
N ASP A 718 -11.53 22.61 6.27
CA ASP A 718 -10.40 23.44 6.74
C ASP A 718 -9.32 23.71 5.68
N TRP A 719 -9.67 23.48 4.41
CA TRP A 719 -8.76 23.47 3.26
C TRP A 719 -7.94 24.76 3.09
N LEU A 720 -8.53 25.92 3.38
CA LEU A 720 -7.85 27.21 3.32
C LEU A 720 -6.85 27.40 4.46
N ASN A 721 -7.15 26.94 5.68
CA ASN A 721 -6.24 27.09 6.81
C ASN A 721 -5.01 26.19 6.65
N HIS A 722 -5.20 24.96 6.16
CA HIS A 722 -4.12 24.07 5.73
C HIS A 722 -3.19 24.75 4.70
N ALA A 723 -3.74 25.31 3.62
CA ALA A 723 -2.95 26.02 2.60
C ALA A 723 -2.21 27.26 3.15
N ARG A 724 -2.87 28.07 4.00
CA ARG A 724 -2.25 29.23 4.69
C ARG A 724 -1.11 28.80 5.61
N THR A 725 -1.33 27.77 6.41
CA THR A 725 -0.36 27.22 7.37
C THR A 725 0.90 26.75 6.67
N LEU A 726 0.75 26.00 5.57
CA LEU A 726 1.88 25.51 4.79
C LEU A 726 2.62 26.65 4.07
N LEU A 727 1.91 27.57 3.40
CA LEU A 727 2.54 28.70 2.70
C LEU A 727 3.08 29.79 3.63
N SER A 728 2.72 29.79 4.92
CA SER A 728 3.38 30.61 5.95
C SER A 728 4.83 30.20 6.22
N MET A 729 5.21 28.97 5.84
CA MET A 729 6.58 28.50 5.92
C MET A 729 7.38 29.07 4.73
N PRO A 730 8.46 29.86 4.94
CA PRO A 730 9.16 30.52 3.86
C PRO A 730 9.69 29.57 2.77
N ASP A 731 10.05 28.36 3.18
CA ASP A 731 10.63 27.29 2.34
C ASP A 731 9.60 26.42 1.59
N VAL A 732 8.30 26.74 1.70
CA VAL A 732 7.21 26.12 0.93
C VAL A 732 6.67 27.14 -0.08
N GLY A 733 6.75 26.83 -1.38
CA GLY A 733 6.27 27.73 -2.44
C GLY A 733 4.93 27.34 -3.06
N VAL A 734 4.64 26.03 -3.10
CA VAL A 734 3.44 25.48 -3.74
C VAL A 734 2.80 24.43 -2.83
N VAL A 735 1.46 24.45 -2.73
CA VAL A 735 0.65 23.44 -2.04
C VAL A 735 -0.45 22.96 -2.97
N GLY A 736 -0.51 21.66 -3.24
CA GLY A 736 -1.55 21.01 -4.03
C GLY A 736 -2.52 20.20 -3.17
N ALA A 737 -3.67 19.90 -3.77
CA ALA A 737 -4.75 19.14 -3.16
C ALA A 737 -4.76 17.65 -3.53
N ARG A 738 -5.45 16.85 -2.71
CA ARG A 738 -5.93 15.52 -3.05
C ARG A 738 -7.21 15.65 -3.90
N LEU A 739 -7.20 15.12 -5.12
CA LEU A 739 -8.36 15.13 -6.01
C LEU A 739 -8.95 13.73 -6.19
N MET A 740 -10.26 13.64 -6.06
CA MET A 740 -11.06 12.43 -6.15
C MET A 740 -11.92 12.47 -7.42
N PHE A 741 -12.04 11.33 -8.10
CA PHE A 741 -13.08 11.12 -9.09
C PHE A 741 -14.46 11.02 -8.41
N PRO A 742 -15.58 11.32 -9.11
CA PRO A 742 -16.93 11.24 -8.54
C PRO A 742 -17.40 9.82 -8.13
N ASP A 743 -16.68 8.78 -8.50
CA ASP A 743 -16.90 7.38 -8.10
C ASP A 743 -16.23 7.01 -6.77
N GLY A 744 -15.37 7.88 -6.22
CA GLY A 744 -14.59 7.66 -5.01
C GLY A 744 -13.16 7.15 -5.24
N ASN A 745 -12.71 7.00 -6.49
CA ASN A 745 -11.32 6.64 -6.81
C ASN A 745 -10.39 7.86 -6.81
N LEU A 746 -9.13 7.66 -6.46
CA LEU A 746 -8.11 8.71 -6.39
C LEU A 746 -7.66 9.12 -7.80
N GLN A 747 -7.77 10.40 -8.11
CA GLN A 747 -7.34 10.98 -9.39
C GLN A 747 -5.97 11.65 -9.27
N HIS A 748 -5.78 12.49 -8.25
CA HIS A 748 -4.53 13.22 -8.03
C HIS A 748 -4.10 13.20 -6.56
N PHE A 749 -2.83 12.86 -6.33
CA PHE A 749 -2.12 13.17 -5.10
C PHE A 749 -0.64 13.37 -5.40
N GLY A 750 -0.30 14.55 -5.93
CA GLY A 750 1.04 14.85 -6.45
C GLY A 750 1.33 14.26 -7.82
N ILE A 751 2.40 14.73 -8.45
CA ILE A 751 2.93 14.26 -9.74
C ILE A 751 4.36 13.77 -9.54
N GLY A 752 4.64 12.59 -10.09
CA GLY A 752 6.00 12.10 -10.34
C GLY A 752 6.44 12.46 -11.77
N LEU A 753 7.65 12.99 -11.91
CA LEU A 753 8.24 13.33 -13.19
C LEU A 753 8.69 12.08 -13.96
N GLY A 754 8.83 12.23 -15.27
CA GLY A 754 9.30 11.15 -16.15
C GLY A 754 8.31 10.02 -16.35
N ILE A 755 7.21 9.99 -15.58
CA ILE A 755 6.19 8.95 -15.65
C ILE A 755 5.38 9.06 -16.96
N GLY A 756 4.99 7.90 -17.49
CA GLY A 756 4.03 7.77 -18.58
C GLY A 756 4.61 7.92 -19.99
N ARG A 757 3.73 7.77 -21.00
CA ARG A 757 4.11 7.60 -22.41
C ARG A 757 5.01 8.70 -22.99
N HIS A 758 4.81 9.95 -22.57
CA HIS A 758 5.60 11.10 -23.01
C HIS A 758 6.89 11.32 -22.20
N ARG A 759 7.09 10.56 -21.11
CA ARG A 759 8.23 10.67 -20.18
C ARG A 759 8.38 12.08 -19.57
N VAL A 760 7.25 12.67 -19.18
CA VAL A 760 7.17 14.02 -18.57
C VAL A 760 6.55 13.96 -17.17
N ALA A 761 5.32 13.47 -17.02
CA ALA A 761 4.60 13.54 -15.75
C ALA A 761 3.46 12.51 -15.69
N GLY A 762 3.18 12.01 -14.48
CA GLY A 762 2.00 11.21 -14.16
C GLY A 762 1.73 11.16 -12.65
N THR A 763 0.47 10.99 -12.27
CA THR A 763 0.07 10.89 -10.86
C THR A 763 0.36 9.49 -10.30
N PRO A 764 1.16 9.34 -9.23
CA PRO A 764 1.25 8.08 -8.49
C PRO A 764 -0.09 7.76 -7.80
N HIS A 765 -0.44 6.48 -7.64
CA HIS A 765 -1.72 6.02 -7.08
C HIS A 765 -2.99 6.39 -7.87
N GLY A 766 -2.89 7.00 -9.05
CA GLY A 766 -4.05 7.28 -9.89
C GLY A 766 -4.85 6.01 -10.20
N GLY A 767 -6.15 6.03 -9.92
CA GLY A 767 -7.08 4.91 -10.11
C GLY A 767 -7.27 3.98 -8.90
N THR A 768 -6.59 4.18 -7.76
CA THR A 768 -6.84 3.37 -6.54
C THR A 768 -8.02 3.91 -5.71
N PRO A 769 -8.76 3.07 -4.96
CA PRO A 769 -9.84 3.52 -4.07
C PRO A 769 -9.43 4.61 -3.09
N GLY A 770 -10.33 5.56 -2.83
CA GLY A 770 -10.05 6.78 -2.06
C GLY A 770 -9.76 6.60 -0.57
N ASP A 771 -10.15 5.46 0.02
CA ASP A 771 -9.82 5.06 1.38
C ASP A 771 -8.46 4.34 1.49
N HIS A 772 -7.89 3.91 0.36
CA HIS A 772 -6.66 3.14 0.32
C HIS A 772 -5.43 3.98 0.72
N PHE A 773 -4.59 3.41 1.60
CA PHE A 773 -3.37 4.06 2.09
C PHE A 773 -2.23 4.15 1.06
N GLY A 774 -2.31 3.37 -0.03
CA GLY A 774 -1.28 3.34 -1.07
C GLY A 774 0.03 2.73 -0.60
N TYR A 775 1.11 3.02 -1.33
CA TYR A 775 2.44 2.47 -1.09
C TYR A 775 3.00 3.03 0.22
N PHE A 776 3.12 2.20 1.26
CA PHE A 776 3.63 2.56 2.59
C PHE A 776 2.98 3.82 3.20
N GLY A 777 1.68 4.04 2.95
CA GLY A 777 0.92 5.19 3.46
C GLY A 777 0.96 6.44 2.58
N LYS A 778 1.75 6.46 1.50
CA LYS A 778 1.98 7.66 0.68
C LYS A 778 0.75 8.22 -0.04
N ALA A 779 -0.40 7.54 -0.09
CA ALA A 779 -1.65 8.12 -0.64
C ALA A 779 -2.48 8.93 0.40
N ARG A 780 -2.05 8.94 1.67
CA ARG A 780 -2.75 9.59 2.80
C ARG A 780 -1.83 10.39 3.74
N LEU A 781 -0.54 10.56 3.39
CA LEU A 781 0.43 11.36 4.16
C LEU A 781 0.79 12.66 3.43
N MET A 782 0.87 13.77 4.18
CA MET A 782 1.44 15.04 3.70
C MET A 782 2.90 14.81 3.31
N GLN A 783 3.29 15.20 2.10
CA GLN A 783 4.65 14.98 1.60
C GLN A 783 5.04 15.94 0.48
N GLU A 784 6.33 15.97 0.21
CA GLU A 784 6.91 16.69 -0.92
C GLU A 784 6.78 15.90 -2.23
N PHE A 785 6.49 16.61 -3.31
CA PHE A 785 6.43 16.09 -4.67
C PHE A 785 7.25 16.98 -5.61
N SER A 786 7.49 16.51 -6.83
CA SER A 786 8.17 17.33 -7.84
C SER A 786 7.22 18.28 -8.56
N ALA A 787 5.93 17.93 -8.65
CA ALA A 787 4.86 18.82 -9.09
C ALA A 787 3.50 18.46 -8.44
N VAL A 788 2.54 19.37 -8.53
CA VAL A 788 1.10 19.18 -8.26
C VAL A 788 0.30 19.84 -9.39
N THR A 789 -0.95 19.43 -9.62
CA THR A 789 -1.73 19.99 -10.73
C THR A 789 -2.41 21.32 -10.39
N ALA A 790 -2.50 22.21 -11.38
CA ALA A 790 -3.19 23.51 -11.24
C ALA A 790 -4.73 23.41 -11.18
N ALA A 791 -5.32 22.21 -11.23
CA ALA A 791 -6.75 22.01 -10.99
C ALA A 791 -7.16 22.35 -9.54
N CYS A 792 -6.23 22.24 -8.58
CA CYS A 792 -6.31 22.91 -7.27
C CYS A 792 -4.88 23.11 -6.71
N MET A 793 -4.33 24.31 -6.88
CA MET A 793 -2.95 24.67 -6.52
C MET A 793 -2.89 26.02 -5.81
N PHE A 794 -2.25 26.07 -4.66
CA PHE A 794 -1.96 27.30 -3.92
C PHE A 794 -0.49 27.72 -4.07
N VAL A 795 -0.25 29.02 -4.27
CA VAL A 795 1.10 29.63 -4.30
C VAL A 795 1.08 30.99 -3.62
N ARG A 796 2.23 31.46 -3.11
CA ARG A 796 2.37 32.88 -2.72
C ARG A 796 2.42 33.75 -3.98
N LYS A 797 1.62 34.82 -4.03
CA LYS A 797 1.52 35.73 -5.18
C LYS A 797 2.88 36.32 -5.55
N ALA A 798 3.64 36.77 -4.55
CA ALA A 798 4.95 37.39 -4.76
C ALA A 798 5.96 36.43 -5.41
N ASP A 799 5.94 35.13 -5.07
CA ASP A 799 6.82 34.13 -5.68
C ASP A 799 6.37 33.79 -7.11
N PHE A 800 5.06 33.65 -7.34
CA PHE A 800 4.50 33.45 -8.68
C PHE A 800 4.85 34.61 -9.63
N GLU A 801 4.67 35.86 -9.20
CA GLU A 801 5.01 37.04 -10.00
C GLU A 801 6.52 37.16 -10.24
N ARG A 802 7.35 36.85 -9.23
CA ARG A 802 8.83 36.84 -9.31
C ARG A 802 9.36 35.77 -10.27
N LEU A 803 8.75 34.58 -10.30
CA LEU A 803 9.12 33.48 -11.19
C LEU A 803 8.52 33.62 -12.61
N GLY A 804 7.74 34.66 -12.88
CA GLY A 804 7.18 34.98 -14.19
C GLY A 804 5.82 34.32 -14.51
N GLY A 805 5.17 33.71 -13.53
CA GLY A 805 3.87 33.04 -13.69
C GLY A 805 3.90 31.75 -14.52
N PHE A 806 2.76 31.32 -15.05
CA PHE A 806 2.69 30.17 -15.96
C PHE A 806 3.33 30.51 -17.32
N ASP A 807 3.98 29.55 -17.97
CA ASP A 807 4.58 29.78 -19.29
C ASP A 807 3.50 29.81 -20.40
N PRO A 808 3.31 30.93 -21.13
CA PRO A 808 2.29 31.05 -22.18
C PRO A 808 2.42 30.05 -23.34
N SER A 809 3.60 29.45 -23.53
CA SER A 809 3.84 28.45 -24.58
C SER A 809 3.25 27.08 -24.24
N LEU A 810 3.17 26.74 -22.96
CA LEU A 810 2.52 25.52 -22.44
C LEU A 810 1.01 25.76 -22.28
N ARG A 811 0.34 25.96 -23.41
CA ARG A 811 -1.04 26.47 -23.50
C ARG A 811 -2.10 25.66 -22.75
N VAL A 812 -1.92 24.35 -22.62
CA VAL A 812 -2.93 23.44 -22.06
C VAL A 812 -2.32 22.41 -21.10
N ALA A 813 -1.23 21.74 -21.49
CA ALA A 813 -0.59 20.69 -20.67
C ALA A 813 0.75 21.15 -20.07
N TYR A 814 1.12 20.54 -18.94
CA TYR A 814 2.42 20.66 -18.24
C TYR A 814 2.83 22.07 -17.74
N ASN A 815 2.01 23.11 -17.92
CA ASN A 815 2.27 24.44 -17.35
C ASN A 815 2.37 24.43 -15.82
N ASP A 816 1.60 23.56 -15.16
CA ASP A 816 1.66 23.28 -13.72
C ASP A 816 2.96 22.58 -13.31
N VAL A 817 3.41 21.59 -14.09
CA VAL A 817 4.70 20.92 -13.91
C VAL A 817 5.88 21.89 -14.09
N ASP A 818 5.88 22.68 -15.17
CA ASP A 818 6.94 23.67 -15.45
C ASP A 818 7.03 24.74 -14.35
N LEU A 819 5.89 25.22 -13.86
CA LEU A 819 5.85 26.16 -12.75
C LEU A 819 6.43 25.53 -11.47
N CYS A 820 5.99 24.32 -11.12
CA CYS A 820 6.51 23.59 -9.96
C CYS A 820 8.03 23.38 -10.03
N LEU A 821 8.56 23.06 -11.22
CA LEU A 821 10.00 22.89 -11.42
C LEU A 821 10.77 24.22 -11.23
N ARG A 822 10.24 25.36 -11.70
CA ARG A 822 10.82 26.69 -11.43
C ARG A 822 10.78 27.08 -9.95
N PHE A 823 9.71 26.74 -9.22
CA PHE A 823 9.70 26.89 -7.76
C PHE A 823 10.81 26.05 -7.10
N ARG A 824 11.05 24.83 -7.58
CA ARG A 824 12.10 23.93 -7.06
C ARG A 824 13.52 24.40 -7.39
N GLU A 825 13.77 24.98 -8.57
CA GLU A 825 15.05 25.63 -8.89
C GLU A 825 15.38 26.79 -7.95
N ASP A 826 14.35 27.48 -7.45
CA ASP A 826 14.46 28.56 -6.48
C ASP A 826 14.58 28.06 -5.01
N ASN A 827 14.69 26.74 -4.80
CA ASN A 827 14.73 26.04 -3.51
C ASN A 827 13.41 26.09 -2.72
N LEU A 828 12.29 26.40 -3.37
CA LEU A 828 10.96 26.37 -2.77
C LEU A 828 10.28 25.01 -2.97
N ARG A 829 9.68 24.49 -1.90
CA ARG A 829 9.07 23.15 -1.90
C ARG A 829 7.67 23.15 -2.51
N VAL A 830 7.34 22.00 -3.08
CA VAL A 830 6.03 21.67 -3.63
C VAL A 830 5.45 20.54 -2.78
N LEU A 831 4.34 20.80 -2.10
CA LEU A 831 3.69 19.84 -1.19
C LEU A 831 2.36 19.37 -1.78
N CYS A 832 1.94 18.17 -1.43
CA CYS A 832 0.53 17.77 -1.52
C CYS A 832 0.00 17.45 -0.12
N ASP A 833 -1.14 18.02 0.25
CA ASP A 833 -1.77 17.86 1.56
C ASP A 833 -3.00 16.93 1.44
N PRO A 834 -3.03 15.77 2.13
CA PRO A 834 -4.13 14.80 2.03
C PRO A 834 -5.42 15.30 2.71
N GLU A 835 -5.35 16.36 3.53
CA GLU A 835 -6.47 16.97 4.22
C GLU A 835 -7.09 18.13 3.40
N ILE A 836 -6.47 18.54 2.28
CA ILE A 836 -7.07 19.41 1.26
C ILE A 836 -7.69 18.50 0.20
N GLU A 837 -8.95 18.08 0.38
CA GLU A 837 -9.62 17.11 -0.50
C GLU A 837 -10.77 17.77 -1.31
N LEU A 838 -10.80 17.46 -2.61
CA LEU A 838 -11.83 17.92 -3.57
C LEU A 838 -12.26 16.76 -4.49
N ILE A 839 -13.50 16.82 -4.98
CA ILE A 839 -13.95 16.01 -6.14
C ILE A 839 -13.69 16.82 -7.41
N HIS A 840 -13.27 16.18 -8.51
CA HIS A 840 -12.98 16.84 -9.79
C HIS A 840 -13.60 16.02 -10.94
N LYS A 841 -14.53 16.62 -11.70
CA LYS A 841 -15.38 15.95 -12.70
C LYS A 841 -14.77 15.95 -14.11
N GLU A 842 -13.46 15.71 -14.15
CA GLU A 842 -12.52 15.96 -15.24
C GLU A 842 -13.06 15.76 -16.67
N SER A 843 -12.60 16.64 -17.57
CA SER A 843 -12.84 16.63 -19.03
C SER A 843 -14.26 17.01 -19.49
N ARG A 844 -15.16 17.47 -18.61
CA ARG A 844 -16.47 18.00 -19.01
C ARG A 844 -16.38 19.26 -19.87
N THR A 845 -15.61 20.26 -19.45
CA THR A 845 -15.44 21.54 -20.17
C THR A 845 -14.31 21.49 -21.21
N ARG A 846 -13.26 20.72 -20.94
CA ARG A 846 -12.01 20.67 -21.72
C ARG A 846 -12.16 19.96 -23.08
N GLY A 847 -13.04 18.96 -23.15
CA GLY A 847 -13.08 17.98 -24.24
C GLY A 847 -11.88 17.02 -24.20
N SER A 848 -12.10 15.76 -24.60
CA SER A 848 -11.04 14.74 -24.55
C SER A 848 -9.89 15.02 -25.54
N ASP A 849 -8.65 14.63 -25.18
CA ASP A 849 -7.47 14.65 -26.08
C ASP A 849 -7.53 13.56 -27.20
N LYS A 850 -8.73 13.18 -27.64
CA LYS A 850 -8.98 12.21 -28.72
C LYS A 850 -8.86 12.83 -30.12
N THR A 851 -8.92 14.15 -30.25
CA THR A 851 -8.73 14.83 -31.55
C THR A 851 -7.25 14.83 -31.95
N GLU A 852 -6.98 14.79 -33.25
CA GLU A 852 -5.62 14.80 -33.78
C GLU A 852 -4.87 16.10 -33.43
N GLU A 853 -5.58 17.23 -33.45
CA GLU A 853 -5.05 18.55 -33.07
C GLU A 853 -4.67 18.62 -31.59
N ASN A 854 -5.51 18.08 -30.69
CA ASN A 854 -5.19 17.98 -29.26
C ASN A 854 -3.93 17.14 -29.01
N ARG A 855 -3.81 16.00 -29.69
CA ARG A 855 -2.62 15.13 -29.62
C ARG A 855 -1.38 15.80 -30.20
N ALA A 856 -1.51 16.56 -31.30
CA ALA A 856 -0.41 17.29 -31.89
C ALA A 856 0.13 18.37 -30.94
N ARG A 857 -0.76 19.15 -30.31
CA ARG A 857 -0.42 20.11 -29.25
C ARG A 857 0.29 19.41 -28.08
N LEU A 858 -0.30 18.35 -27.52
CA LEU A 858 0.28 17.62 -26.38
C LEU A 858 1.69 17.08 -26.68
N ASN A 859 1.93 16.60 -27.90
CA ASN A 859 3.28 16.16 -28.31
C ASN A 859 4.29 17.32 -28.37
N ILE A 860 3.87 18.52 -28.76
CA ILE A 860 4.73 19.72 -28.79
C ILE A 860 5.02 20.19 -27.35
N GLU A 861 3.98 20.31 -26.52
CA GLU A 861 4.12 20.69 -25.10
C GLU A 861 5.03 19.69 -24.35
N ALA A 862 4.89 18.38 -24.61
CA ALA A 862 5.79 17.35 -24.08
C ALA A 862 7.23 17.47 -24.59
N ALA A 863 7.44 17.79 -25.87
CA ALA A 863 8.77 17.95 -26.44
C ALA A 863 9.51 19.15 -25.79
N MET A 864 8.81 20.27 -25.58
CA MET A 864 9.34 21.43 -24.86
C MET A 864 9.72 21.08 -23.42
N MET A 865 8.90 20.31 -22.71
CA MET A 865 9.25 19.82 -21.37
C MET A 865 10.48 18.91 -21.39
N ARG A 866 10.62 18.00 -22.37
CA ARG A 866 11.80 17.13 -22.51
C ARG A 866 13.07 17.91 -22.90
N GLU A 867 12.95 19.01 -23.64
CA GLU A 867 14.06 19.89 -24.00
C GLU A 867 14.54 20.73 -22.81
N ARG A 868 13.60 21.33 -22.06
CA ARG A 868 13.89 22.22 -20.92
C ARG A 868 14.30 21.47 -19.64
N TRP A 869 13.61 20.37 -19.33
CA TRP A 869 13.67 19.70 -18.02
C TRP A 869 14.17 18.25 -18.10
N GLY A 870 14.62 17.77 -19.25
CA GLY A 870 14.86 16.35 -19.52
C GLY A 870 15.74 15.61 -18.51
N HIS A 871 16.63 16.33 -17.82
CA HIS A 871 17.44 15.82 -16.70
C HIS A 871 16.60 15.55 -15.45
N GLN A 872 15.95 16.58 -14.90
CA GLN A 872 15.07 16.47 -13.74
C GLN A 872 13.92 15.49 -13.99
N LEU A 873 13.41 15.43 -15.22
CA LEU A 873 12.35 14.50 -15.62
C LEU A 873 12.78 13.03 -15.53
N ASP A 874 14.04 12.67 -15.75
CA ASP A 874 14.50 11.28 -15.61
C ASP A 874 15.00 10.95 -14.18
N ASN A 875 15.24 11.98 -13.36
CA ASN A 875 15.86 11.92 -12.02
C ASN A 875 14.96 12.50 -10.89
N ASP A 876 13.65 12.23 -10.90
CA ASP A 876 12.74 12.68 -9.82
C ASP A 876 13.18 12.13 -8.44
N PRO A 877 13.50 12.97 -7.43
CA PRO A 877 13.89 12.51 -6.10
C PRO A 877 12.77 11.82 -5.31
N PHE A 878 11.50 12.03 -5.65
CA PHE A 878 10.36 11.48 -4.90
C PHE A 878 9.83 10.14 -5.44
N ILE A 879 10.35 9.70 -6.60
CA ILE A 879 10.08 8.40 -7.22
C ILE A 879 11.39 7.61 -7.23
N SER A 880 11.47 6.52 -6.46
CA SER A 880 12.73 5.77 -6.29
C SER A 880 13.31 5.31 -7.64
N PRO A 881 14.65 5.28 -7.83
CA PRO A 881 15.25 4.68 -9.01
C PRO A 881 14.92 3.18 -9.18
N ASN A 882 14.41 2.54 -8.12
CA ASN A 882 13.90 1.17 -8.12
C ASN A 882 12.42 1.06 -8.58
N HIS A 883 11.71 2.18 -8.81
CA HIS A 883 10.35 2.24 -9.36
C HIS A 883 10.32 2.60 -10.86
N SER A 884 9.40 1.97 -11.59
CA SER A 884 9.23 2.12 -13.03
C SER A 884 8.56 3.45 -13.41
N LEU A 885 9.19 4.19 -14.33
CA LEU A 885 8.59 5.38 -14.94
C LEU A 885 7.54 5.04 -16.02
N ALA A 886 7.25 3.76 -16.30
CA ALA A 886 6.21 3.36 -17.25
C ALA A 886 4.83 3.16 -16.60
N ARG A 887 4.74 3.14 -15.26
CA ARG A 887 3.50 2.87 -14.49
C ARG A 887 3.37 3.85 -13.31
N THR A 888 2.17 3.97 -12.76
CA THR A 888 1.79 4.86 -11.64
C THR A 888 1.62 4.13 -10.30
N ASP A 889 1.88 2.82 -10.29
CA ASP A 889 1.53 1.85 -9.24
C ASP A 889 2.74 1.34 -8.43
N PHE A 890 3.89 2.02 -8.54
CA PHE A 890 5.13 1.66 -7.85
C PHE A 890 5.70 0.27 -8.23
N ALA A 891 5.35 -0.26 -9.42
CA ALA A 891 5.99 -1.44 -9.98
C ALA A 891 7.52 -1.27 -10.17
N LEU A 892 8.25 -2.39 -10.18
CA LEU A 892 9.71 -2.42 -10.25
C LEU A 892 10.27 -1.79 -11.53
N ALA A 893 11.32 -0.97 -11.40
CA ALA A 893 12.15 -0.51 -12.51
C ALA A 893 12.95 -1.68 -13.09
N TRP A 894 12.97 -1.82 -14.41
CA TRP A 894 13.68 -2.90 -15.09
C TRP A 894 14.47 -2.37 -16.31
N PRO A 895 15.81 -2.20 -16.22
CA PRO A 895 16.64 -2.31 -15.00
C PRO A 895 16.34 -1.19 -13.99
N PRO A 896 16.84 -1.29 -12.74
CA PRO A 896 16.92 -0.16 -11.82
C PRO A 896 17.64 1.03 -12.47
N ARG A 897 17.17 2.26 -12.21
CA ARG A 897 17.80 3.49 -12.75
C ARG A 897 19.18 3.76 -12.16
N VAL A 898 19.46 3.30 -10.93
CA VAL A 898 20.76 3.41 -10.25
C VAL A 898 21.32 2.00 -9.96
N PRO A 899 22.42 1.57 -10.62
CA PRO A 899 23.05 0.28 -10.36
C PRO A 899 23.75 0.23 -8.99
N VAL A 900 23.86 -0.98 -8.41
CA VAL A 900 24.69 -1.21 -7.20
C VAL A 900 26.17 -0.86 -7.45
N PRO A 901 26.92 -0.33 -6.45
CA PRO A 901 28.24 0.27 -6.65
C PRO A 901 29.26 -0.59 -7.39
N TRP A 902 29.32 -1.88 -7.06
CA TRP A 902 30.26 -2.83 -7.65
C TRP A 902 29.94 -3.21 -9.10
N ARG A 903 28.84 -2.71 -9.67
CA ARG A 903 28.48 -2.83 -11.10
C ARG A 903 28.64 -1.52 -11.88
N MET A 904 29.09 -0.44 -11.23
CA MET A 904 29.44 0.84 -11.85
C MET A 904 30.93 0.94 -12.26
N GLU A 905 31.74 -0.10 -12.00
CA GLU A 905 33.17 -0.15 -12.38
C GLU A 905 33.35 -0.19 -13.92
N GLY A 906 33.38 0.98 -14.55
CA GLY A 906 33.54 1.17 -16.00
C GLY A 906 32.55 2.16 -16.64
N THR A 907 31.48 2.53 -15.94
CA THR A 907 30.54 3.58 -16.37
C THR A 907 30.98 4.95 -15.83
N SER A 908 31.06 5.96 -16.69
CA SER A 908 31.44 7.32 -16.29
C SER A 908 30.39 7.93 -15.33
N PRO A 909 30.78 8.54 -14.19
CA PRO A 909 29.83 9.06 -13.19
C PRO A 909 28.81 10.07 -13.71
N GLY A 910 29.17 10.90 -14.70
CA GLY A 910 28.32 11.93 -15.32
C GLY A 910 27.18 11.39 -16.21
N ARG A 911 26.52 10.31 -15.79
CA ARG A 911 25.28 9.76 -16.35
C ARG A 911 24.22 9.40 -15.29
N LEU A 912 24.54 9.54 -14.01
CA LEU A 912 23.68 9.18 -12.87
C LEU A 912 23.58 10.31 -11.81
N ALA A 913 24.00 11.52 -12.19
CA ALA A 913 23.73 12.77 -11.48
C ALA A 913 22.76 13.59 -12.33
#